data_AF-A0A0W0VNM3-F1
#
_entry.id   AF-A0A0W0VNM3-F1
#
_cell.length_a   1.000
_cell.length_b   1.000
_cell.length_c   1.000
_cell.angle_alpha   90.00
_cell.angle_beta   90.00
_cell.angle_gamma   90.00
#
_symmetry.space_group_name_H-M   'P 1'
#
loop_
_entity.id
_entity.type
_entity.pdbx_description
1 polymer ?
#
loop_
_entity_poly.entity_id
_entity_poly.type
_entity_poly.pdbx_seq_one_letter_code
_entity_poly.pdbx_strand_id
1 'polypeptide(L)'
;MKHNYCRWLLLGILFLSSSTVFSELDNVQALLLKAYQTPLRWDNIESTPYWISGEKPVYSLQLNQHIIRLKPGQFVKVLVPEGSVLRIMSRCPFLDKKELEVSASNGTGLYAEVPMLLSEDAHSFLTPRNEQHPRLFLISRPKNSKGMREISLFNSRLDYLPELAPYREIIPFCTKPAEMGREIDGSIEPYWEFLPSQIHAVTVYGPTRLAFENRIVYPETEAQPLQTYQVNSRLDGKPYRSLQFETSQELRWPVKINGKISVAGRQEVGYLEIPKGKHRLQLQASAKLYGRLLKQQSSDYLFPNFNAPIVRAETVEKLLPLKWPDFWSMDKKNIIRIIHDPHALPEEKEYIAKRVMRDNTRKDGGLLGVMFMELLAGRHLEYPLIKTVAQEFFGFHTFYRDIMPADKNTHDPQYMAWFLTPVLHNPGEEGQRLLSGEQFLQALLGRIASGYFNRLPKEGYEYILPPRASPTYLRVIIDSRQTPPGARFFLKIENEAPIAFKVLCNPELQPAAYQHTEQQMGLEVLAKLTKEPIKGTLSALFSQHHTPAEMTRAGVYELPLSKETRKIKVWPANPSLPVYVALQYRESDQFSLSETAYINTIQQLKPDTPIFSLLQKTLNIPYTHHLNNSQKELENHWLPLIRFIISRYAEFSASVADAPTPKRVKESETHVKLQQKMKLAEVLASDSQWLPALEIWSDIAQTASSKLQEKAQIKEIEALFKLGEYYLAEMKLRGYLLYGKNPSIRTWAKERLRSYFVKTHDIESLSDLFSVLLVIEPTPSHAIELMSWLLKNNEPKLALMLGLTIPDKQKPINLILYAAYQSQWWKIYNHFSNQVRTPEERHFWKALGLLEKRKIKEALGLLEHAGVRGQKWKNHLVKACQILQKINSEQLAEREEALSQWEIWQREQPGPSAWKDDAAAVVDYAKMVTLYSIPRDLYSAAFAGNRAHPVRLKVAGPIKLRLEIRPLHHKTSKEPIDGWIMVREKQILQLFPINGNVVSEAVKLFGNTDMQPGRRIFVELEVKPGIHEFRIDAQKTPFLTRIQTYQPQIVNPILPVLNPAIVTAALQGTLLRSPHASIPCYFYDCMTVIEQKTNCLLKKKSVRNLSKQLCIH
;
A
#
# COMPACT_ATOMS: atom_id res chain seq x y z
N MET A 1 -9.49 15.97 -69.46
CA MET A 1 -8.67 16.83 -70.35
C MET A 1 -8.46 18.15 -69.60
N LYS A 2 -7.28 18.65 -69.22
CA LYS A 2 -5.87 18.36 -69.52
C LYS A 2 -5.04 18.28 -68.22
N HIS A 3 -3.91 17.60 -68.34
CA HIS A 3 -2.89 17.22 -67.35
C HIS A 3 -1.97 18.34 -66.80
N ASN A 4 -1.15 17.93 -65.81
CA ASN A 4 0.29 18.25 -65.55
C ASN A 4 0.58 19.33 -64.49
N TYR A 5 1.54 19.27 -63.54
CA TYR A 5 2.70 18.43 -63.15
C TYR A 5 2.90 18.64 -61.61
N CYS A 6 3.07 17.63 -60.75
CA CYS A 6 4.34 17.05 -60.25
C CYS A 6 5.31 18.02 -59.52
N ARG A 7 5.47 17.87 -58.18
CA ARG A 7 6.70 17.39 -57.49
C ARG A 7 6.90 17.95 -56.05
N TRP A 8 6.99 17.02 -55.10
CA TRP A 8 7.89 16.98 -53.93
C TRP A 8 7.82 18.06 -52.84
N LEU A 9 7.25 17.66 -51.68
CA LEU A 9 7.96 17.76 -50.41
C LEU A 9 7.49 16.67 -49.45
N LEU A 10 8.16 15.52 -49.59
CA LEU A 10 8.31 14.46 -48.60
C LEU A 10 9.09 15.06 -47.42
N LEU A 11 8.42 15.37 -46.30
CA LEU A 11 9.00 15.50 -44.96
C LEU A 11 7.90 15.91 -43.99
N GLY A 12 7.53 15.04 -43.05
CA GLY A 12 6.70 15.45 -41.93
C GLY A 12 5.73 14.44 -41.35
N ILE A 13 5.92 13.12 -41.49
CA ILE A 13 5.16 12.14 -40.69
C ILE A 13 6.10 10.99 -40.29
N LEU A 14 7.04 11.29 -39.40
CA LEU A 14 7.80 10.31 -38.60
C LEU A 14 7.93 10.88 -37.18
N PHE A 15 6.78 11.10 -36.54
CA PHE A 15 6.69 11.32 -35.09
C PHE A 15 5.70 10.31 -34.51
N LEU A 16 6.07 9.03 -34.60
CA LEU A 16 5.56 8.04 -33.65
C LEU A 16 6.62 7.94 -32.56
N SER A 17 6.34 8.61 -31.45
CA SER A 17 7.05 8.45 -30.19
C SER A 17 7.01 6.99 -29.78
N SER A 18 8.06 6.23 -30.13
CA SER A 18 8.40 4.99 -29.46
C SER A 18 8.74 5.33 -28.01
N SER A 19 7.73 5.35 -27.14
CA SER A 19 7.95 5.37 -25.70
C SER A 19 8.47 3.99 -25.29
N THR A 20 9.72 3.71 -25.62
CA THR A 20 10.52 2.71 -24.93
C THR A 20 10.75 3.24 -23.53
N VAL A 21 10.16 2.57 -22.55
CA VAL A 21 10.54 2.76 -21.15
C VAL A 21 11.86 2.00 -20.97
N PHE A 22 12.82 2.60 -20.28
CA PHE A 22 14.11 1.99 -20.01
C PHE A 22 14.22 1.81 -18.50
N SER A 23 14.44 0.57 -18.04
CA SER A 23 14.79 0.27 -16.66
C SER A 23 16.16 0.78 -16.24
N GLU A 24 17.01 1.21 -17.16
CA GLU A 24 18.35 1.70 -16.86
C GLU A 24 18.63 2.90 -17.75
N LEU A 25 19.12 4.00 -17.17
CA LEU A 25 19.52 5.17 -17.94
C LEU A 25 20.76 4.87 -18.78
N ASP A 26 20.72 5.23 -20.07
CA ASP A 26 21.87 5.01 -20.96
C ASP A 26 22.91 6.11 -20.79
N ASN A 27 24.06 5.73 -20.22
CA ASN A 27 25.20 6.62 -20.07
C ASN A 27 25.74 7.15 -21.40
N VAL A 28 25.66 6.38 -22.49
CA VAL A 28 26.10 6.84 -23.82
C VAL A 28 25.17 7.93 -24.32
N GLN A 29 23.85 7.71 -24.25
CA GLN A 29 22.86 8.72 -24.59
C GLN A 29 23.04 9.99 -23.76
N ALA A 30 23.21 9.86 -22.44
CA ALA A 30 23.43 11.00 -21.55
C ALA A 30 24.69 11.80 -21.91
N LEU A 31 25.80 11.12 -22.23
CA LEU A 31 27.03 11.79 -22.65
C LEU A 31 26.88 12.51 -24.00
N LEU A 32 26.18 11.90 -24.95
CA LEU A 32 25.92 12.52 -26.25
C LEU A 32 25.02 13.74 -26.13
N LEU A 33 23.95 13.66 -25.33
CA LEU A 33 23.04 14.77 -25.11
C LEU A 33 23.73 15.97 -24.46
N LYS A 34 24.73 15.77 -23.59
CA LYS A 34 25.53 16.87 -23.00
C LYS A 34 26.25 17.75 -24.02
N ALA A 35 26.54 17.23 -25.22
CA ALA A 35 27.20 18.00 -26.27
C ALA A 35 26.24 18.99 -26.96
N TYR A 36 24.93 18.86 -26.75
CA TYR A 36 23.91 19.67 -27.42
C TYR A 36 23.14 20.51 -26.41
N GLN A 37 22.88 21.77 -26.76
CA GLN A 37 21.93 22.58 -26.01
C GLN A 37 20.51 22.11 -26.36
N THR A 38 19.68 21.87 -25.34
CA THR A 38 18.25 21.64 -25.53
C THR A 38 17.57 23.02 -25.58
N PRO A 39 17.20 23.54 -26.76
CA PRO A 39 16.70 24.90 -26.86
C PRO A 39 15.33 25.02 -26.18
N LEU A 40 15.15 26.10 -25.43
CA LEU A 40 13.87 26.49 -24.86
C LEU A 40 13.13 27.39 -25.86
N ARG A 41 11.96 26.95 -26.30
CA ARG A 41 11.05 27.74 -27.13
C ARG A 41 9.87 28.26 -26.32
N TRP A 42 9.35 29.41 -26.74
CA TRP A 42 8.11 30.00 -26.24
C TRP A 42 7.10 30.02 -27.36
N ASP A 43 6.10 29.15 -27.28
CA ASP A 43 5.03 29.06 -28.26
C ASP A 43 3.87 29.95 -27.80
N ASN A 44 3.35 30.82 -28.68
CA ASN A 44 2.25 31.72 -28.34
C ASN A 44 0.94 30.93 -28.28
N ILE A 45 0.12 31.15 -27.24
CA ILE A 45 -1.17 30.48 -27.11
C ILE A 45 -2.20 31.18 -28.01
N GLU A 46 -2.53 30.52 -29.12
CA GLU A 46 -3.37 31.10 -30.18
C GLU A 46 -4.82 30.62 -30.12
N SER A 47 -5.02 29.32 -29.89
CA SER A 47 -6.34 28.67 -29.94
C SER A 47 -6.35 27.32 -29.21
N THR A 48 -7.42 26.54 -29.37
CA THR A 48 -7.51 25.14 -28.93
C THR A 48 -6.38 24.32 -29.59
N PRO A 49 -5.76 23.33 -28.90
CA PRO A 49 -6.13 22.77 -27.60
C PRO A 49 -5.58 23.52 -26.37
N TYR A 50 -4.73 24.53 -26.55
CA TYR A 50 -4.11 25.26 -25.44
C TYR A 50 -5.06 26.27 -24.79
N TRP A 51 -5.86 26.98 -25.59
CA TRP A 51 -6.96 27.79 -25.07
C TRP A 51 -8.18 26.91 -24.81
N ILE A 52 -8.75 26.99 -23.60
CA ILE A 52 -9.86 26.14 -23.15
C ILE A 52 -11.19 26.92 -23.10
N SER A 53 -11.19 28.10 -22.48
CA SER A 53 -12.40 28.93 -22.31
C SER A 53 -12.08 30.36 -21.87
N GLY A 54 -13.07 31.24 -21.89
CA GLY A 54 -12.95 32.66 -21.50
C GLY A 54 -12.71 33.57 -22.70
N GLU A 55 -12.02 34.69 -22.49
CA GLU A 55 -11.68 35.61 -23.57
C GLU A 55 -10.75 34.93 -24.60
N LYS A 56 -11.06 35.09 -25.89
CA LYS A 56 -10.32 34.44 -26.98
C LYS A 56 -9.05 35.23 -27.32
N PRO A 57 -7.91 34.56 -27.59
CA PRO A 57 -6.75 35.21 -28.17
C PRO A 57 -7.08 35.77 -29.56
N VAL A 58 -6.57 36.97 -29.87
CA VAL A 58 -6.74 37.63 -31.17
C VAL A 58 -5.37 38.03 -31.70
N TYR A 59 -5.07 37.70 -32.96
CA TYR A 59 -3.80 38.03 -33.57
C TYR A 59 -3.62 39.55 -33.73
N SER A 60 -2.47 40.07 -33.32
CA SER A 60 -2.08 41.47 -33.45
C SER A 60 -0.93 41.59 -34.45
N LEU A 61 -1.22 42.10 -35.65
CA LEU A 61 -0.23 42.37 -36.70
C LEU A 61 0.95 43.21 -36.20
N GLN A 62 0.67 44.21 -35.35
CA GLN A 62 1.69 45.10 -34.79
C GLN A 62 2.71 44.36 -33.90
N LEU A 63 2.33 43.23 -33.30
CA LEU A 63 3.19 42.46 -32.40
C LEU A 63 3.71 41.18 -32.99
N ASN A 64 3.12 40.76 -34.11
CA ASN A 64 3.30 39.42 -34.62
C ASN A 64 3.00 38.33 -33.55
N GLN A 65 1.96 38.52 -32.75
CA GLN A 65 1.51 37.56 -31.74
C GLN A 65 0.03 37.73 -31.39
N HIS A 66 -0.58 36.72 -30.78
CA HIS A 66 -1.92 36.74 -30.21
C HIS A 66 -1.94 37.44 -28.85
N ILE A 67 -2.95 38.31 -28.67
CA ILE A 67 -3.21 39.07 -27.45
C ILE A 67 -4.60 38.72 -26.90
N ILE A 68 -4.74 38.84 -25.59
CA ILE A 68 -5.99 38.64 -24.85
C ILE A 68 -6.30 39.94 -24.11
N ARG A 69 -7.53 40.41 -24.25
CA ARG A 69 -8.02 41.65 -23.63
C ARG A 69 -8.92 41.31 -22.46
N LEU A 70 -8.46 41.56 -21.24
CA LEU A 70 -9.23 41.28 -20.01
C LEU A 70 -9.77 42.58 -19.40
N LYS A 71 -11.10 42.73 -19.34
CA LYS A 71 -11.83 43.71 -18.53
C LYS A 71 -12.05 43.19 -17.11
N PRO A 72 -12.41 44.05 -16.13
CA PRO A 72 -12.64 43.62 -14.75
C PRO A 72 -13.69 42.52 -14.65
N GLY A 73 -13.34 41.42 -13.98
CA GLY A 73 -14.17 40.22 -13.85
C GLY A 73 -14.10 39.23 -15.01
N GLN A 74 -13.43 39.56 -16.12
CA GLN A 74 -13.18 38.62 -17.21
C GLN A 74 -11.99 37.70 -16.89
N PHE A 75 -11.95 36.56 -17.56
CA PHE A 75 -10.89 35.56 -17.40
C PHE A 75 -10.55 34.89 -18.73
N VAL A 76 -9.40 34.23 -18.74
CA VAL A 76 -9.01 33.25 -19.75
C VAL A 76 -8.47 32.01 -19.06
N LYS A 77 -8.80 30.84 -19.62
CA LYS A 77 -8.34 29.55 -19.13
C LYS A 77 -7.53 28.84 -20.20
N VAL A 78 -6.35 28.39 -19.83
CA VAL A 78 -5.41 27.74 -20.74
C VAL A 78 -4.91 26.42 -20.14
N LEU A 79 -4.65 25.44 -21.00
CA LEU A 79 -3.99 24.18 -20.68
C LEU A 79 -2.50 24.33 -20.94
N VAL A 80 -1.68 24.06 -19.92
CA VAL A 80 -0.22 24.08 -19.99
C VAL A 80 0.27 22.64 -19.91
N PRO A 81 1.09 22.19 -20.88
CA PRO A 81 1.63 20.82 -20.89
C PRO A 81 2.48 20.51 -19.66
N GLU A 82 2.70 19.21 -19.44
CA GLU A 82 3.61 18.74 -18.43
C GLU A 82 5.03 19.30 -18.61
N GLY A 83 5.67 19.74 -17.53
CA GLY A 83 7.06 20.26 -17.56
C GLY A 83 7.23 21.62 -18.26
N SER A 84 6.15 22.21 -18.76
CA SER A 84 6.12 23.55 -19.35
C SER A 84 5.93 24.64 -18.30
N VAL A 85 6.35 25.85 -18.65
CA VAL A 85 6.11 27.10 -17.91
C VAL A 85 5.12 27.94 -18.69
N LEU A 86 4.19 28.58 -17.98
CA LEU A 86 3.34 29.63 -18.54
C LEU A 86 4.03 30.98 -18.36
N ARG A 87 4.19 31.71 -19.46
CA ARG A 87 4.62 33.12 -19.47
C ARG A 87 3.42 34.01 -19.76
N ILE A 88 3.20 34.99 -18.90
CA ILE A 88 2.22 36.07 -19.06
C ILE A 88 2.99 37.35 -19.33
N MET A 89 2.89 37.86 -20.55
CA MET A 89 3.62 39.06 -20.98
C MET A 89 2.67 40.24 -21.12
N SER A 90 3.08 41.41 -20.60
CA SER A 90 2.36 42.67 -20.76
C SER A 90 3.20 43.65 -21.57
N ARG A 91 2.53 44.49 -22.37
CA ARG A 91 3.20 45.59 -23.08
C ARG A 91 3.44 46.82 -22.21
N CYS A 92 2.71 46.97 -21.10
CA CYS A 92 2.94 48.10 -20.21
C CYS A 92 4.28 47.89 -19.48
N PRO A 93 5.05 48.96 -19.20
CA PRO A 93 6.39 48.85 -18.64
C PRO A 93 6.44 48.25 -17.23
N PHE A 94 5.30 47.94 -16.62
CA PHE A 94 5.22 47.18 -15.37
C PHE A 94 3.91 46.40 -15.31
N LEU A 95 3.98 45.12 -14.91
CA LEU A 95 2.82 44.31 -14.58
C LEU A 95 2.80 44.13 -13.05
N ASP A 96 1.87 44.79 -12.37
CA ASP A 96 1.70 44.61 -10.91
C ASP A 96 0.97 43.28 -10.64
N LYS A 97 1.46 42.51 -9.67
CA LYS A 97 0.85 41.25 -9.22
C LYS A 97 -0.62 41.41 -8.81
N LYS A 98 -1.04 42.62 -8.40
CA LYS A 98 -2.44 42.91 -8.04
C LYS A 98 -3.39 43.03 -9.24
N GLU A 99 -2.87 43.10 -10.46
CA GLU A 99 -3.70 43.29 -11.66
C GLU A 99 -4.29 42.00 -12.21
N LEU A 100 -3.70 40.85 -11.87
CA LEU A 100 -4.10 39.54 -12.35
C LEU A 100 -4.10 38.54 -11.20
N GLU A 101 -5.19 37.77 -11.09
CA GLU A 101 -5.25 36.58 -10.25
C GLU A 101 -4.93 35.36 -11.13
N VAL A 102 -3.89 34.61 -10.77
CA VAL A 102 -3.46 33.39 -11.48
C VAL A 102 -3.60 32.19 -10.54
N SER A 103 -4.34 31.18 -10.99
CA SER A 103 -4.55 29.94 -10.25
C SER A 103 -4.44 28.73 -11.16
N ALA A 104 -4.06 27.58 -10.62
CA ALA A 104 -3.90 26.33 -11.35
C ALA A 104 -4.80 25.22 -10.82
N SER A 105 -5.18 24.29 -11.69
CA SER A 105 -5.94 23.07 -11.38
C SER A 105 -5.48 21.91 -12.24
N ASN A 106 -5.67 20.67 -11.76
CA ASN A 106 -5.57 19.45 -12.58
C ASN A 106 -6.88 19.15 -13.34
N GLY A 107 -7.78 20.12 -13.46
CA GLY A 107 -9.08 19.96 -14.12
C GLY A 107 -10.18 19.35 -13.24
N THR A 108 -9.93 19.13 -11.94
CA THR A 108 -10.96 18.63 -11.00
C THR A 108 -11.83 19.74 -10.41
N GLY A 109 -11.70 20.98 -10.89
CA GLY A 109 -12.43 22.14 -10.37
C GLY A 109 -11.89 22.72 -9.07
N LEU A 110 -10.85 22.12 -8.46
CA LEU A 110 -10.12 22.73 -7.35
C LEU A 110 -8.95 23.56 -7.91
N TYR A 111 -9.01 24.87 -7.73
CA TYR A 111 -7.98 25.83 -8.14
C TYR A 111 -7.20 26.34 -6.94
N ALA A 112 -5.87 26.33 -7.03
CA ALA A 112 -4.99 26.96 -6.06
C ALA A 112 -4.30 28.18 -6.68
N GLU A 113 -4.18 29.28 -5.95
CA GLU A 113 -3.36 30.42 -6.35
C GLU A 113 -1.88 30.00 -6.50
N VAL A 114 -1.25 30.42 -7.59
CA VAL A 114 0.13 30.03 -7.93
C VAL A 114 1.05 31.24 -7.79
N PRO A 115 2.21 31.13 -7.12
CA PRO A 115 3.16 32.21 -7.06
C PRO A 115 3.74 32.52 -8.44
N MET A 116 3.65 33.79 -8.85
CA MET A 116 4.24 34.27 -10.10
C MET A 116 5.66 34.81 -9.87
N LEU A 117 6.61 34.29 -10.64
CA LEU A 117 7.99 34.77 -10.72
C LEU A 117 8.05 35.92 -11.73
N LEU A 118 8.68 37.04 -11.37
CA LEU A 118 8.90 38.15 -12.29
C LEU A 118 10.12 37.83 -13.17
N SER A 119 10.02 38.05 -14.47
CA SER A 119 11.18 37.95 -15.37
C SER A 119 12.21 39.04 -15.04
N GLU A 120 13.48 38.82 -15.44
CA GLU A 120 14.57 39.79 -15.21
C GLU A 120 14.29 41.15 -15.85
N ASP A 121 13.59 41.16 -16.99
CA ASP A 121 13.16 42.36 -17.71
C ASP A 121 11.90 43.03 -17.12
N ALA A 122 11.32 42.45 -16.05
CA ALA A 122 10.07 42.88 -15.40
C ALA A 122 8.82 43.00 -16.32
N HIS A 123 8.89 42.54 -17.56
CA HIS A 123 7.78 42.60 -18.53
C HIS A 123 6.90 41.35 -18.54
N SER A 124 7.30 40.30 -17.82
CA SER A 124 6.59 39.02 -17.81
C SER A 124 6.49 38.42 -16.41
N PHE A 125 5.40 37.69 -16.20
CA PHE A 125 5.30 36.72 -15.13
C PHE A 125 5.50 35.30 -15.65
N LEU A 126 6.18 34.48 -14.87
CA LEU A 126 6.44 33.08 -15.13
C LEU A 126 5.86 32.22 -14.00
N THR A 127 5.25 31.10 -14.36
CA THR A 127 4.86 30.09 -13.37
C THR A 127 6.08 29.25 -12.96
N PRO A 128 6.06 28.60 -11.77
CA PRO A 128 7.06 27.62 -11.41
C PRO A 128 7.02 26.43 -12.38
N ARG A 129 8.19 25.84 -12.66
CA ARG A 129 8.35 24.73 -13.61
C ARG A 129 7.98 23.35 -13.06
N ASN A 130 7.65 23.25 -11.77
CA ASN A 130 7.67 21.99 -11.03
C ASN A 130 6.40 21.13 -11.19
N GLU A 131 5.83 21.05 -12.39
CA GLU A 131 4.57 20.35 -12.62
C GLU A 131 4.79 18.98 -13.28
N GLN A 132 4.45 17.93 -12.53
CA GLN A 132 4.56 16.52 -12.95
C GLN A 132 3.47 16.10 -13.94
N HIS A 133 2.40 16.88 -14.09
CA HIS A 133 1.28 16.59 -14.98
C HIS A 133 0.79 17.88 -15.64
N PRO A 134 0.07 17.82 -16.78
CA PRO A 134 -0.53 18.98 -17.41
C PRO A 134 -1.53 19.66 -16.47
N ARG A 135 -1.64 20.99 -16.57
CA ARG A 135 -2.52 21.79 -15.70
C ARG A 135 -3.31 22.85 -16.44
N LEU A 136 -4.49 23.14 -15.90
CA LEU A 136 -5.30 24.29 -16.29
C LEU A 136 -4.88 25.50 -15.48
N PHE A 137 -4.50 26.57 -16.16
CA PHE A 137 -4.31 27.88 -15.56
C PHE A 137 -5.52 28.76 -15.83
N LEU A 138 -6.04 29.37 -14.77
CA LEU A 138 -7.09 30.38 -14.82
C LEU A 138 -6.46 31.73 -14.50
N ILE A 139 -6.42 32.59 -15.52
CA ILE A 139 -5.93 33.98 -15.43
C ILE A 139 -7.15 34.88 -15.45
N SER A 140 -7.36 35.64 -14.37
CA SER A 140 -8.52 36.52 -14.27
C SER A 140 -8.13 37.92 -13.85
N ARG A 141 -8.89 38.90 -14.33
CA ARG A 141 -8.75 40.29 -13.86
C ARG A 141 -9.70 40.51 -12.68
N PRO A 142 -9.20 40.95 -11.51
CA PRO A 142 -10.06 41.28 -10.38
C PRO A 142 -11.18 42.27 -10.73
N LYS A 143 -12.35 42.12 -10.12
CA LYS A 143 -13.52 42.99 -10.39
C LYS A 143 -13.29 44.45 -9.97
N ASN A 144 -12.41 44.69 -9.01
CA ASN A 144 -12.04 46.00 -8.50
C ASN A 144 -10.89 46.67 -9.29
N SER A 145 -10.33 46.01 -10.30
CA SER A 145 -9.28 46.60 -11.15
C SER A 145 -9.85 47.71 -12.04
N LYS A 146 -9.03 48.73 -12.34
CA LYS A 146 -9.41 49.82 -13.28
C LYS A 146 -9.01 49.47 -14.71
N GLY A 147 -9.89 49.74 -15.68
CA GLY A 147 -9.59 49.63 -17.11
C GLY A 147 -9.44 48.20 -17.64
N MET A 148 -8.99 48.08 -18.89
CA MET A 148 -8.67 46.83 -19.58
C MET A 148 -7.15 46.57 -19.54
N ARG A 149 -6.72 45.32 -19.71
CA ARG A 149 -5.30 44.91 -19.81
C ARG A 149 -5.20 44.01 -21.02
N GLU A 150 -4.16 44.25 -21.78
CA GLU A 150 -3.77 43.40 -22.89
C GLU A 150 -2.59 42.56 -22.43
N ILE A 151 -2.72 41.25 -22.55
CA ILE A 151 -1.67 40.29 -22.20
C ILE A 151 -1.46 39.32 -23.36
N SER A 152 -0.25 38.79 -23.47
CA SER A 152 0.06 37.65 -24.32
C SER A 152 0.47 36.48 -23.47
N LEU A 153 0.01 35.28 -23.83
CA LEU A 153 0.31 34.05 -23.12
C LEU A 153 1.22 33.17 -23.99
N PHE A 154 2.20 32.55 -23.35
CA PHE A 154 3.11 31.61 -24.00
C PHE A 154 3.31 30.37 -23.13
N ASN A 155 3.39 29.20 -23.74
CA ASN A 155 3.87 27.99 -23.09
C ASN A 155 5.31 27.72 -23.50
N SER A 156 6.14 27.28 -22.55
CA SER A 156 7.49 26.86 -22.88
C SER A 156 7.52 25.43 -23.41
N ARG A 157 8.37 25.14 -24.38
CA ARG A 157 8.65 23.78 -24.86
C ARG A 157 10.15 23.57 -24.99
N LEU A 158 10.63 22.43 -24.52
CA LEU A 158 11.99 21.97 -24.82
C LEU A 158 11.94 21.10 -26.08
N ASP A 159 12.79 21.41 -27.06
CA ASP A 159 12.96 20.52 -28.21
C ASP A 159 14.03 19.48 -27.88
N TYR A 160 13.57 18.31 -27.44
CA TYR A 160 14.45 17.19 -27.16
C TYR A 160 15.01 16.59 -28.46
N LEU A 161 16.30 16.24 -28.43
CA LEU A 161 16.87 15.38 -29.45
C LEU A 161 16.35 13.95 -29.28
N PRO A 162 16.10 13.21 -30.38
CA PRO A 162 15.75 11.80 -30.31
C PRO A 162 16.92 10.96 -29.76
N GLU A 163 16.72 9.64 -29.67
CA GLU A 163 17.79 8.70 -29.35
C GLU A 163 18.95 8.87 -30.35
N LEU A 164 20.13 9.23 -29.83
CA LEU A 164 21.31 9.57 -30.62
C LEU A 164 22.18 8.34 -30.94
N ALA A 165 22.02 7.27 -30.16
CA ALA A 165 22.84 6.06 -30.19
C ALA A 165 22.01 4.76 -30.13
N PRO A 166 21.15 4.49 -31.12
CA PRO A 166 20.23 3.35 -31.08
C PRO A 166 20.93 1.99 -31.17
N TYR A 167 20.37 0.99 -30.50
CA TYR A 167 20.82 -0.42 -30.53
C TYR A 167 19.89 -1.22 -31.44
N ARG A 168 20.43 -1.77 -32.55
CA ARG A 168 19.60 -2.40 -33.60
C ARG A 168 20.12 -3.75 -34.11
N GLU A 169 21.42 -4.02 -33.97
CA GLU A 169 22.01 -5.28 -34.44
C GLU A 169 21.67 -6.40 -33.46
N ILE A 170 20.78 -7.32 -33.84
CA ILE A 170 20.34 -8.40 -32.97
C ILE A 170 21.42 -9.49 -32.88
N ILE A 171 21.79 -9.85 -31.66
CA ILE A 171 22.63 -11.00 -31.35
C ILE A 171 21.71 -12.15 -30.89
N PRO A 172 21.55 -13.22 -31.67
CA PRO A 172 20.63 -14.29 -31.34
C PRO A 172 21.15 -15.18 -30.21
N PHE A 173 20.22 -15.73 -29.41
CA PHE A 173 20.51 -16.78 -28.44
C PHE A 173 20.19 -18.17 -29.00
N CYS A 174 20.89 -19.20 -28.53
CA CYS A 174 20.60 -20.60 -28.86
C CYS A 174 19.45 -21.17 -28.00
N THR A 175 18.34 -20.45 -27.88
CA THR A 175 17.13 -20.91 -27.15
C THR A 175 15.87 -20.71 -27.97
N LYS A 176 14.72 -21.08 -27.39
CA LYS A 176 13.43 -21.00 -28.08
C LYS A 176 13.14 -19.55 -28.48
N PRO A 177 13.07 -19.23 -29.79
CA PRO A 177 12.69 -17.91 -30.24
C PRO A 177 11.20 -17.69 -30.00
N ALA A 178 10.81 -16.43 -29.89
CA ALA A 178 9.44 -15.99 -29.84
C ALA A 178 9.30 -14.68 -30.63
N GLU A 179 8.20 -14.56 -31.35
CA GLU A 179 7.81 -13.33 -32.02
C GLU A 179 7.00 -12.48 -31.03
N MET A 180 7.48 -11.27 -30.79
CA MET A 180 6.78 -10.31 -29.94
C MET A 180 6.23 -9.19 -30.79
N GLY A 181 4.90 -9.06 -30.77
CA GLY A 181 4.16 -8.08 -31.54
C GLY A 181 3.56 -6.97 -30.67
N ARG A 182 3.63 -5.73 -31.16
CA ARG A 182 2.82 -4.61 -30.67
C ARG A 182 1.66 -4.37 -31.63
N GLU A 183 0.46 -4.17 -31.09
CA GLU A 183 -0.72 -3.95 -31.92
C GLU A 183 -0.75 -2.56 -32.58
N ILE A 184 -0.12 -1.56 -31.97
CA ILE A 184 -0.18 -0.16 -32.42
C ILE A 184 0.51 0.06 -33.78
N ASP A 185 1.67 -0.55 -34.00
CA ASP A 185 2.48 -0.37 -35.20
C ASP A 185 2.58 -1.64 -36.06
N GLY A 186 2.03 -2.77 -35.58
CA GLY A 186 2.15 -4.07 -36.22
C GLY A 186 3.59 -4.60 -36.27
N SER A 187 4.52 -3.99 -35.53
CA SER A 187 5.90 -4.43 -35.46
C SER A 187 5.97 -5.80 -34.81
N ILE A 188 6.72 -6.70 -35.43
CA ILE A 188 7.04 -8.02 -34.90
C ILE A 188 8.54 -8.09 -34.74
N GLU A 189 8.99 -8.32 -33.53
CA GLU A 189 10.40 -8.37 -33.17
C GLU A 189 10.78 -9.73 -32.60
N PRO A 190 11.96 -10.27 -32.94
CA PRO A 190 12.42 -11.54 -32.39
C PRO A 190 12.95 -11.37 -30.96
N TYR A 191 12.46 -12.21 -30.07
CA TYR A 191 12.91 -12.38 -28.70
C TYR A 191 13.25 -13.86 -28.44
N TRP A 192 13.93 -14.12 -27.32
CA TRP A 192 14.26 -15.46 -26.87
C TRP A 192 13.71 -15.72 -25.47
N GLU A 193 13.23 -16.93 -25.22
CA GLU A 193 12.73 -17.33 -23.89
C GLU A 193 13.91 -17.54 -22.92
N PHE A 194 13.80 -16.90 -21.76
CA PHE A 194 14.66 -17.10 -20.60
C PHE A 194 13.83 -17.72 -19.48
N LEU A 195 14.24 -18.90 -19.03
CA LEU A 195 13.65 -19.52 -17.85
C LEU A 195 14.48 -19.18 -16.61
N PRO A 196 13.84 -19.10 -15.43
CA PRO A 196 14.55 -18.84 -14.18
C PRO A 196 15.74 -19.78 -13.98
N SER A 197 16.89 -19.23 -13.60
CA SER A 197 18.12 -19.96 -13.30
C SER A 197 18.76 -20.72 -14.48
N GLN A 198 18.22 -20.63 -15.69
CA GLN A 198 18.86 -21.17 -16.89
C GLN A 198 19.97 -20.23 -17.38
N ILE A 199 21.11 -20.79 -17.78
CA ILE A 199 22.24 -20.03 -18.33
C ILE A 199 22.13 -20.00 -19.85
N HIS A 200 22.14 -18.79 -20.42
CA HIS A 200 22.15 -18.53 -21.85
C HIS A 200 23.52 -17.97 -22.24
N ALA A 201 24.24 -18.62 -23.15
CA ALA A 201 25.59 -18.22 -23.52
C ALA A 201 25.65 -17.76 -24.98
N VAL A 202 26.44 -16.73 -25.24
CA VAL A 202 26.69 -16.18 -26.57
C VAL A 202 28.14 -15.70 -26.69
N THR A 203 28.70 -15.78 -27.90
CA THR A 203 30.03 -15.22 -28.19
C THR A 203 29.88 -13.80 -28.69
N VAL A 204 30.62 -12.87 -28.07
CA VAL A 204 30.59 -11.44 -28.39
C VAL A 204 32.01 -10.93 -28.60
N TYR A 205 32.16 -9.89 -29.43
CA TYR A 205 33.45 -9.26 -29.74
C TYR A 205 33.41 -7.80 -29.31
N GLY A 206 34.32 -7.39 -28.44
CA GLY A 206 34.47 -6.00 -28.02
C GLY A 206 35.74 -5.33 -28.57
N PRO A 207 35.92 -4.01 -28.32
CA PRO A 207 35.11 -3.20 -27.42
C PRO A 207 33.75 -2.87 -28.02
N THR A 208 32.67 -3.14 -27.29
CA THR A 208 31.29 -2.82 -27.72
C THR A 208 30.36 -2.67 -26.52
N ARG A 209 29.24 -1.97 -26.68
CA ARG A 209 28.16 -1.91 -25.68
C ARG A 209 26.95 -2.64 -26.22
N LEU A 210 26.34 -3.43 -25.37
CA LEU A 210 25.16 -4.23 -25.68
C LEU A 210 23.98 -3.74 -24.85
N ALA A 211 22.80 -3.68 -25.45
CA ALA A 211 21.53 -3.46 -24.77
C ALA A 211 20.78 -4.80 -24.66
N PHE A 212 20.39 -5.17 -23.45
CA PHE A 212 19.54 -6.31 -23.19
C PHE A 212 18.11 -5.83 -22.96
N GLU A 213 17.29 -5.88 -24.01
CA GLU A 213 15.88 -5.57 -23.91
C GLU A 213 15.09 -6.79 -23.47
N ASN A 214 14.14 -6.60 -22.57
CA ASN A 214 13.38 -7.70 -22.03
C ASN A 214 11.98 -7.32 -21.55
N ARG A 215 11.11 -8.33 -21.46
CA ARG A 215 9.80 -8.24 -20.83
C ARG A 215 9.57 -9.45 -19.94
N ILE A 216 9.23 -9.22 -18.68
CA ILE A 216 8.77 -10.27 -17.77
C ILE A 216 7.40 -10.78 -18.21
N VAL A 217 7.13 -12.07 -18.02
CA VAL A 217 5.80 -12.66 -18.26
C VAL A 217 5.15 -12.99 -16.93
N TYR A 218 3.94 -12.49 -16.72
CA TYR A 218 3.21 -12.73 -15.48
C TYR A 218 2.52 -14.10 -15.53
N PRO A 219 2.69 -14.94 -14.51
CA PRO A 219 1.86 -16.14 -14.38
C PRO A 219 0.42 -15.74 -14.03
N GLU A 220 -0.56 -16.56 -14.40
CA GLU A 220 -1.98 -16.34 -14.09
C GLU A 220 -2.28 -16.24 -12.58
N THR A 221 -1.37 -16.74 -11.75
CA THR A 221 -1.47 -16.68 -10.28
C THR A 221 -0.90 -15.42 -9.67
N GLU A 222 -0.18 -14.58 -10.42
CA GLU A 222 0.42 -13.37 -9.87
C GLU A 222 -0.65 -12.30 -9.65
N ALA A 223 -0.82 -11.87 -8.40
CA ALA A 223 -1.77 -10.83 -8.02
C ALA A 223 -1.13 -9.43 -7.97
N GLN A 224 0.20 -9.35 -7.93
CA GLN A 224 0.91 -8.08 -7.85
C GLN A 224 1.50 -7.67 -9.20
N PRO A 225 1.11 -6.49 -9.73
CA PRO A 225 1.63 -6.00 -11.01
C PRO A 225 3.08 -5.53 -10.89
N LEU A 226 3.53 -5.05 -9.72
CA LEU A 226 4.93 -4.66 -9.53
C LEU A 226 5.80 -5.90 -9.35
N GLN A 227 6.86 -6.00 -10.15
CA GLN A 227 7.82 -7.11 -10.11
C GLN A 227 9.25 -6.61 -10.07
N THR A 228 10.07 -7.26 -9.25
CA THR A 228 11.51 -7.07 -9.23
C THR A 228 12.22 -8.35 -9.64
N TYR A 229 13.21 -8.24 -10.50
CA TYR A 229 14.02 -9.37 -10.97
C TYR A 229 15.40 -8.91 -11.39
N GLN A 230 16.30 -9.86 -11.58
CA GLN A 230 17.68 -9.60 -11.98
C GLN A 230 18.12 -10.52 -13.11
N VAL A 231 19.05 -10.03 -13.92
CA VAL A 231 19.78 -10.82 -14.92
C VAL A 231 21.25 -10.75 -14.58
N ASN A 232 21.77 -11.86 -14.06
CA ASN A 232 23.17 -11.99 -13.71
C ASN A 232 23.98 -12.31 -14.97
N SER A 233 25.03 -11.54 -15.22
CA SER A 233 25.96 -11.78 -16.32
C SER A 233 27.30 -12.33 -15.84
N ARG A 234 27.88 -13.24 -16.62
CA ARG A 234 29.27 -13.69 -16.48
C ARG A 234 30.00 -13.48 -17.80
N LEU A 235 31.24 -13.04 -17.71
CA LEU A 235 32.14 -12.89 -18.85
C LEU A 235 33.31 -13.84 -18.66
N ASP A 236 33.51 -14.75 -19.62
CA ASP A 236 34.56 -15.77 -19.58
C ASP A 236 34.56 -16.59 -18.28
N GLY A 237 33.35 -16.90 -17.79
CA GLY A 237 33.11 -17.67 -16.57
C GLY A 237 33.19 -16.89 -15.26
N LYS A 238 33.61 -15.62 -15.28
CA LYS A 238 33.70 -14.76 -14.09
C LYS A 238 32.44 -13.89 -13.93
N PRO A 239 31.92 -13.67 -12.71
CA PRO A 239 30.86 -12.69 -12.47
C PRO A 239 31.24 -11.33 -13.07
N TYR A 240 30.34 -10.74 -13.86
CA TYR A 240 30.59 -9.50 -14.57
C TYR A 240 29.73 -8.37 -14.04
N ARG A 241 28.42 -8.41 -14.30
CA ARG A 241 27.45 -7.40 -13.87
C ARG A 241 26.09 -8.03 -13.57
N SER A 242 25.40 -7.56 -12.54
CA SER A 242 23.99 -7.91 -12.30
C SER A 242 23.09 -6.78 -12.78
N LEU A 243 22.29 -7.02 -13.81
CA LEU A 243 21.28 -6.07 -14.28
C LEU A 243 20.04 -6.20 -13.40
N GLN A 244 19.55 -5.07 -12.91
CA GLN A 244 18.52 -5.03 -11.88
C GLN A 244 17.28 -4.29 -12.37
N PHE A 245 16.17 -5.02 -12.45
CA PHE A 245 14.95 -4.58 -13.07
C PHE A 245 13.81 -4.46 -12.06
N GLU A 246 13.02 -3.43 -12.23
CA GLU A 246 11.77 -3.20 -11.52
C GLU A 246 10.75 -2.68 -12.54
N THR A 247 9.63 -3.39 -12.70
CA THR A 247 8.65 -3.10 -13.74
C THR A 247 7.23 -3.36 -13.26
N SER A 248 6.26 -2.79 -13.97
CA SER A 248 4.84 -3.08 -13.82
C SER A 248 4.29 -3.71 -15.11
N GLN A 249 3.03 -4.11 -15.11
CA GLN A 249 2.36 -4.60 -16.33
C GLN A 249 2.34 -3.54 -17.45
N GLU A 250 2.40 -4.01 -18.70
CA GLU A 250 2.12 -3.18 -19.87
C GLU A 250 0.61 -2.90 -19.92
N LEU A 251 0.25 -1.63 -19.80
CA LEU A 251 -1.14 -1.19 -19.76
C LEU A 251 -1.60 -0.54 -21.06
N ARG A 252 -0.67 -0.03 -21.88
CA ARG A 252 -1.03 0.86 -22.99
C ARG A 252 -1.52 0.10 -24.21
N TRP A 253 -1.05 -1.13 -24.40
CA TRP A 253 -1.41 -1.97 -25.53
C TRP A 253 -1.30 -3.46 -25.18
N PRO A 254 -2.02 -4.34 -25.89
CA PRO A 254 -1.89 -5.77 -25.67
C PRO A 254 -0.56 -6.25 -26.25
N VAL A 255 0.18 -7.02 -25.46
CA VAL A 255 1.41 -7.68 -25.92
C VAL A 255 1.06 -9.03 -26.53
N LYS A 256 1.41 -9.25 -27.79
CA LYS A 256 1.22 -10.55 -28.47
C LYS A 256 2.55 -11.30 -28.46
N ILE A 257 2.56 -12.52 -27.92
CA ILE A 257 3.71 -13.44 -27.94
C ILE A 257 3.31 -14.63 -28.80
N ASN A 258 3.99 -14.83 -29.93
CA ASN A 258 3.65 -15.83 -30.95
C ASN A 258 2.15 -15.75 -31.35
N GLY A 259 1.67 -14.53 -31.60
CA GLY A 259 0.27 -14.25 -31.97
C GLY A 259 -0.76 -14.29 -30.83
N LYS A 260 -0.38 -14.73 -29.61
CA LYS A 260 -1.30 -14.82 -28.47
C LYS A 260 -1.14 -13.64 -27.51
N ILE A 261 -2.25 -12.98 -27.17
CA ILE A 261 -2.27 -11.93 -26.13
C ILE A 261 -1.80 -12.54 -24.82
N SER A 262 -0.80 -11.90 -24.22
CA SER A 262 -0.17 -12.33 -22.98
C SER A 262 -0.02 -11.14 -22.03
N VAL A 263 -0.18 -11.40 -20.73
CA VAL A 263 0.07 -10.38 -19.70
C VAL A 263 1.57 -10.32 -19.46
N ALA A 264 2.19 -9.23 -19.92
CA ALA A 264 3.63 -9.02 -19.87
C ALA A 264 3.96 -7.67 -19.21
N GLY A 265 5.20 -7.53 -18.76
CA GLY A 265 5.71 -6.27 -18.23
C GLY A 265 5.92 -5.23 -19.32
N ARG A 266 6.17 -3.99 -18.88
CA ARG A 266 6.76 -2.98 -19.75
C ARG A 266 8.10 -3.49 -20.28
N GLN A 267 8.50 -2.96 -21.42
CA GLN A 267 9.84 -3.24 -21.95
C GLN A 267 10.86 -2.61 -21.02
N GLU A 268 11.83 -3.40 -20.61
CA GLU A 268 12.95 -2.96 -19.79
C GLU A 268 14.25 -3.17 -20.56
N VAL A 269 15.24 -2.32 -20.31
CA VAL A 269 16.53 -2.32 -21.02
C VAL A 269 17.65 -2.18 -20.00
N GLY A 270 18.61 -3.09 -20.03
CA GLY A 270 19.86 -2.98 -19.26
C GLY A 270 21.07 -3.04 -20.17
N TYR A 271 22.18 -2.44 -19.75
CA TYR A 271 23.36 -2.28 -20.59
C TYR A 271 24.57 -3.08 -20.11
N LEU A 272 25.33 -3.63 -21.06
CA LEU A 272 26.54 -4.40 -20.82
C LEU A 272 27.67 -3.89 -21.71
N GLU A 273 28.70 -3.33 -21.11
CA GLU A 273 29.95 -3.01 -21.78
C GLU A 273 30.76 -4.30 -21.97
N ILE A 274 31.36 -4.51 -23.14
CA ILE A 274 32.19 -5.68 -23.43
C ILE A 274 33.60 -5.17 -23.73
N PRO A 275 34.63 -5.63 -22.99
CA PRO A 275 36.00 -5.20 -23.21
C PRO A 275 36.56 -5.70 -24.54
N LYS A 276 37.74 -5.18 -24.93
CA LYS A 276 38.42 -5.58 -26.16
C LYS A 276 38.73 -7.08 -26.16
N GLY A 277 38.32 -7.78 -27.22
CA GLY A 277 38.61 -9.19 -27.42
C GLY A 277 37.37 -10.03 -27.75
N LYS A 278 37.59 -11.34 -27.92
CA LYS A 278 36.53 -12.33 -28.07
C LYS A 278 36.16 -12.86 -26.70
N HIS A 279 34.89 -12.71 -26.32
CA HIS A 279 34.40 -13.09 -25.00
C HIS A 279 33.22 -14.06 -25.08
N ARG A 280 33.06 -14.88 -24.04
CA ARG A 280 31.86 -15.68 -23.80
C ARG A 280 31.01 -14.98 -22.76
N LEU A 281 29.94 -14.35 -23.21
CA LEU A 281 28.92 -13.75 -22.34
C LEU A 281 27.90 -14.82 -21.94
N GLN A 282 27.61 -14.91 -20.65
CA GLN A 282 26.56 -15.77 -20.11
C GLN A 282 25.56 -14.93 -19.33
N LEU A 283 24.27 -15.08 -19.63
CA LEU A 283 23.17 -14.42 -18.93
C LEU A 283 22.33 -15.45 -18.19
N GLN A 284 21.91 -15.12 -16.97
CA GLN A 284 21.04 -15.94 -16.14
C GLN A 284 19.97 -15.06 -15.50
N ALA A 285 18.72 -15.24 -15.94
CA ALA A 285 17.58 -14.51 -15.41
C ALA A 285 17.06 -15.13 -14.09
N SER A 286 16.60 -14.30 -13.16
CA SER A 286 15.92 -14.75 -11.95
C SER A 286 14.45 -15.06 -12.17
N ALA A 287 13.85 -14.55 -13.25
CA ALA A 287 12.43 -14.71 -13.56
C ALA A 287 12.24 -15.20 -15.00
N LYS A 288 11.03 -15.69 -15.31
CA LYS A 288 10.67 -16.02 -16.69
C LYS A 288 10.47 -14.72 -17.46
N LEU A 289 11.26 -14.54 -18.51
CA LEU A 289 11.19 -13.37 -19.37
C LEU A 289 11.43 -13.74 -20.83
N TYR A 290 11.07 -12.82 -21.72
CA TYR A 290 11.52 -12.82 -23.10
C TYR A 290 12.55 -11.71 -23.25
N GLY A 291 13.73 -12.03 -23.76
CA GLY A 291 14.83 -11.09 -23.89
C GLY A 291 15.47 -11.13 -25.27
N ARG A 292 16.02 -10.01 -25.73
CA ARG A 292 16.87 -9.91 -26.91
C ARG A 292 18.11 -9.08 -26.60
N LEU A 293 19.23 -9.46 -27.19
CA LEU A 293 20.49 -8.76 -27.03
C LEU A 293 20.77 -7.96 -28.29
N LEU A 294 20.95 -6.66 -28.15
CA LEU A 294 21.15 -5.71 -29.23
C LEU A 294 22.53 -5.10 -29.11
N LYS A 295 23.20 -4.97 -30.24
CA LYS A 295 24.46 -4.26 -30.39
C LYS A 295 24.21 -2.94 -31.11
N GLN A 296 24.97 -1.92 -30.71
CA GLN A 296 24.98 -0.64 -31.39
C GLN A 296 25.50 -0.82 -32.82
N GLN A 297 24.74 -0.41 -33.83
CA GLN A 297 25.18 -0.44 -35.23
C GLN A 297 26.22 0.65 -35.50
N SER A 298 27.01 0.48 -36.56
CA SER A 298 27.73 1.61 -37.18
C SER A 298 26.74 2.67 -37.65
N SER A 299 27.12 3.95 -37.56
CA SER A 299 26.24 5.13 -37.76
C SER A 299 25.20 4.96 -38.87
N ASP A 300 23.93 5.06 -38.47
CA ASP A 300 22.74 5.05 -39.31
C ASP A 300 22.31 6.45 -39.78
N TYR A 301 23.17 7.44 -39.54
CA TYR A 301 22.95 8.81 -39.93
C TYR A 301 23.11 8.93 -41.45
N LEU A 302 22.30 9.78 -42.08
CA LEU A 302 22.34 10.00 -43.53
C LEU A 302 23.73 10.44 -44.02
N PHE A 303 24.49 11.16 -43.18
CA PHE A 303 25.84 11.64 -43.48
C PHE A 303 26.80 11.33 -42.32
N PRO A 304 27.17 10.06 -42.12
CA PRO A 304 27.78 9.61 -40.87
C PRO A 304 29.12 10.31 -40.57
N ASN A 305 29.84 10.79 -41.58
CA ASN A 305 31.08 11.56 -41.41
C ASN A 305 30.88 13.04 -41.03
N PHE A 306 29.65 13.56 -41.13
CA PHE A 306 29.32 14.97 -40.90
C PHE A 306 28.40 15.19 -39.70
N ASN A 307 27.43 14.29 -39.46
CA ASN A 307 26.39 14.48 -38.46
C ASN A 307 26.20 13.32 -37.49
N ALA A 308 26.98 12.23 -37.62
CA ALA A 308 26.93 11.19 -36.59
C ALA A 308 27.55 11.71 -35.29
N PRO A 309 26.89 11.50 -34.14
CA PRO A 309 27.52 11.68 -32.86
C PRO A 309 28.67 10.67 -32.73
N ILE A 310 29.89 11.18 -32.56
CA ILE A 310 31.09 10.34 -32.44
C ILE A 310 31.25 9.92 -30.98
N VAL A 311 30.88 8.68 -30.66
CA VAL A 311 31.32 8.02 -29.43
C VAL A 311 32.62 7.28 -29.73
N ARG A 312 33.76 7.84 -29.33
CA ARG A 312 35.06 7.16 -29.51
C ARG A 312 35.08 5.87 -28.70
N ALA A 313 35.77 4.82 -29.18
CA ALA A 313 35.96 3.58 -28.44
C ALA A 313 36.56 3.83 -27.04
N GLU A 314 37.45 4.82 -26.91
CA GLU A 314 38.01 5.31 -25.64
C GLU A 314 36.94 5.83 -24.67
N THR A 315 35.85 6.44 -25.17
CA THR A 315 34.73 6.89 -24.35
C THR A 315 33.95 5.69 -23.81
N VAL A 316 33.74 4.65 -24.64
CA VAL A 316 33.13 3.39 -24.21
C VAL A 316 34.01 2.64 -23.20
N GLU A 317 35.34 2.68 -23.38
CA GLU A 317 36.30 2.11 -22.42
C GLU A 317 36.35 2.90 -21.09
N LYS A 318 36.05 4.20 -21.08
CA LYS A 318 35.88 4.99 -19.84
C LYS A 318 34.56 4.71 -19.13
N LEU A 319 33.58 4.14 -19.84
CA LEU A 319 32.29 3.67 -19.30
C LEU A 319 32.34 2.23 -18.78
N LEU A 320 33.52 1.61 -18.68
CA LEU A 320 33.70 0.27 -18.08
C LEU A 320 32.93 0.15 -16.75
N PRO A 321 32.34 -1.02 -16.47
CA PRO A 321 31.15 -1.15 -15.64
C PRO A 321 31.33 -0.58 -14.23
N LEU A 322 30.20 -0.21 -13.62
CA LEU A 322 30.05 0.01 -12.18
C LEU A 322 30.96 -0.97 -11.41
N LYS A 323 31.80 -0.43 -10.52
CA LYS A 323 32.79 -1.22 -9.75
C LYS A 323 32.16 -2.30 -8.85
N TRP A 324 30.84 -2.37 -8.79
CA TRP A 324 30.08 -3.22 -7.89
C TRP A 324 29.37 -4.31 -8.68
N PRO A 325 29.63 -5.60 -8.39
CA PRO A 325 28.99 -6.70 -9.08
C PRO A 325 27.48 -6.81 -8.78
N ASP A 326 26.99 -6.20 -7.68
CA ASP A 326 25.59 -6.24 -7.26
C ASP A 326 25.18 -5.11 -6.29
N PHE A 327 23.87 -4.97 -6.05
CA PHE A 327 23.26 -3.92 -5.20
C PHE A 327 23.75 -3.94 -3.76
N TRP A 328 23.92 -5.12 -3.19
CA TRP A 328 24.19 -5.32 -1.77
C TRP A 328 25.69 -5.27 -1.42
N SER A 329 26.56 -5.17 -2.44
CA SER A 329 28.00 -4.97 -2.31
C SER A 329 28.39 -3.50 -2.07
N MET A 330 27.48 -2.56 -2.31
CA MET A 330 27.70 -1.13 -2.05
C MET A 330 27.66 -0.80 -0.55
N ASP A 331 28.74 -0.21 -0.04
CA ASP A 331 28.79 0.32 1.31
C ASP A 331 28.22 1.76 1.40
N LYS A 332 27.97 2.20 2.64
CA LYS A 332 27.42 3.54 2.91
C LYS A 332 28.35 4.67 2.41
N LYS A 333 29.67 4.47 2.45
CA LYS A 333 30.66 5.48 2.03
C LYS A 333 30.58 5.71 0.52
N ASN A 334 30.51 4.65 -0.28
CA ASN A 334 30.37 4.73 -1.72
C ASN A 334 29.05 5.39 -2.14
N ILE A 335 27.94 5.03 -1.48
CA ILE A 335 26.62 5.67 -1.71
C ILE A 335 26.73 7.19 -1.52
N ILE A 336 27.26 7.62 -0.36
CA ILE A 336 27.40 9.06 -0.06
C ILE A 336 28.33 9.73 -1.08
N ARG A 337 29.45 9.10 -1.43
CA ARG A 337 30.41 9.67 -2.40
C ARG A 337 29.74 9.97 -3.74
N ILE A 338 29.02 9.01 -4.33
CA ILE A 338 28.39 9.21 -5.65
C ILE A 338 27.25 10.22 -5.60
N ILE A 339 26.42 10.22 -4.54
CA ILE A 339 25.34 11.20 -4.41
C ILE A 339 25.86 12.63 -4.50
N HIS A 340 27.05 12.89 -3.93
CA HIS A 340 27.68 14.20 -3.93
C HIS A 340 28.61 14.44 -5.13
N ASP A 341 28.83 13.44 -5.99
CA ASP A 341 29.70 13.57 -7.15
C ASP A 341 28.94 14.24 -8.32
N PRO A 342 29.34 15.46 -8.74
CA PRO A 342 28.72 16.13 -9.87
C PRO A 342 29.02 15.42 -11.20
N HIS A 343 30.09 14.64 -11.28
CA HIS A 343 30.52 13.93 -12.48
C HIS A 343 29.99 12.50 -12.59
N ALA A 344 29.41 11.96 -11.51
CA ALA A 344 28.79 10.64 -11.54
C ALA A 344 27.70 10.55 -12.61
N LEU A 345 27.71 9.43 -13.33
CA LEU A 345 26.86 9.21 -14.48
C LEU A 345 25.40 8.96 -14.04
N PRO A 346 24.39 9.27 -14.89
CA PRO A 346 22.99 9.10 -14.52
C PRO A 346 22.62 7.67 -14.11
N GLU A 347 23.16 6.65 -14.79
CA GLU A 347 22.99 5.23 -14.46
C GLU A 347 23.47 4.92 -13.03
N GLU A 348 24.62 5.46 -12.60
CA GLU A 348 25.17 5.22 -11.26
C GLU A 348 24.25 5.83 -10.18
N LYS A 349 23.67 6.99 -10.47
CA LYS A 349 22.73 7.67 -9.58
C LYS A 349 21.40 6.92 -9.49
N GLU A 350 20.87 6.45 -10.62
CA GLU A 350 19.69 5.60 -10.64
C GLU A 350 19.91 4.31 -9.84
N TYR A 351 21.05 3.65 -10.02
CA TYR A 351 21.40 2.44 -9.30
C TYR A 351 21.47 2.67 -7.78
N ILE A 352 21.99 3.81 -7.33
CA ILE A 352 21.94 4.22 -5.92
C ILE A 352 20.52 4.49 -5.45
N ALA A 353 19.71 5.17 -6.26
CA ALA A 353 18.32 5.43 -5.92
C ALA A 353 17.59 4.10 -5.64
N LYS A 354 17.69 3.13 -6.56
CA LYS A 354 17.16 1.76 -6.39
C LYS A 354 17.69 1.09 -5.12
N ARG A 355 19.00 1.19 -4.86
CA ARG A 355 19.62 0.62 -3.65
C ARG A 355 19.07 1.24 -2.36
N VAL A 356 18.78 2.54 -2.34
CA VAL A 356 18.22 3.25 -1.18
C VAL A 356 16.74 2.91 -1.00
N MET A 357 15.97 2.85 -2.09
CA MET A 357 14.54 2.52 -2.04
C MET A 357 14.27 1.09 -1.55
N ARG A 358 15.13 0.15 -1.96
CA ARG A 358 15.01 -1.26 -1.55
C ARG A 358 15.55 -1.56 -0.16
N ASP A 359 16.16 -0.60 0.54
CA ASP A 359 16.78 -0.82 1.86
C ASP A 359 15.81 -0.57 3.01
N ASN A 360 15.16 -1.62 3.52
CA ASN A 360 14.24 -1.49 4.64
C ASN A 360 14.93 -1.07 5.95
N THR A 361 16.27 -1.11 6.04
CA THR A 361 16.98 -0.55 7.20
C THR A 361 16.94 0.97 7.24
N ARG A 362 16.69 1.60 6.08
CA ARG A 362 16.64 3.05 5.94
C ARG A 362 15.22 3.53 6.09
N LYS A 363 15.01 4.32 7.14
CA LYS A 363 13.80 5.11 7.29
C LYS A 363 13.61 6.02 6.07
N ASP A 364 12.38 6.08 5.56
CA ASP A 364 11.99 6.86 4.39
C ASP A 364 12.79 6.53 3.11
N GLY A 365 13.39 5.33 3.00
CA GLY A 365 14.25 4.95 1.87
C GLY A 365 13.57 5.10 0.49
N GLY A 366 12.30 4.70 0.39
CA GLY A 366 11.48 4.88 -0.81
C GLY A 366 11.36 6.36 -1.21
N LEU A 367 10.92 7.22 -0.29
CA LEU A 367 10.78 8.65 -0.56
C LEU A 367 12.14 9.33 -0.87
N LEU A 368 13.20 8.97 -0.17
CA LEU A 368 14.54 9.51 -0.38
C LEU A 368 15.06 9.21 -1.79
N GLY A 369 14.96 7.96 -2.25
CA GLY A 369 15.43 7.59 -3.58
C GLY A 369 14.61 8.23 -4.70
N VAL A 370 13.29 8.30 -4.54
CA VAL A 370 12.41 8.98 -5.50
C VAL A 370 12.74 10.47 -5.63
N MET A 371 12.84 11.18 -4.50
CA MET A 371 13.15 12.62 -4.52
C MET A 371 14.56 12.91 -5.02
N PHE A 372 15.50 11.97 -4.84
CA PHE A 372 16.82 12.05 -5.45
C PHE A 372 16.75 11.97 -6.99
N MET A 373 15.91 11.08 -7.54
CA MET A 373 15.68 10.99 -8.98
C MET A 373 14.93 12.21 -9.54
N GLU A 374 13.96 12.77 -8.82
CA GLU A 374 13.30 14.03 -9.19
C GLU A 374 14.30 15.20 -9.25
N LEU A 375 15.19 15.30 -8.26
CA LEU A 375 16.27 16.29 -8.27
C LEU A 375 17.22 16.09 -9.46
N LEU A 376 17.52 14.84 -9.80
CA LEU A 376 18.36 14.50 -10.95
C LEU A 376 17.68 14.91 -12.27
N ALA A 377 16.38 14.61 -12.43
CA ALA A 377 15.59 14.99 -13.59
C ALA A 377 15.58 16.52 -13.79
N GLY A 378 15.44 17.29 -12.70
CA GLY A 378 15.51 18.74 -12.75
C GLY A 378 16.87 19.32 -13.19
N ARG A 379 17.96 18.55 -13.03
CA ARG A 379 19.33 18.94 -13.44
C ARG A 379 19.69 18.50 -14.86
N HIS A 380 19.02 17.47 -15.38
CA HIS A 380 19.28 16.87 -16.69
C HIS A 380 18.06 17.01 -17.60
N LEU A 381 17.72 18.27 -17.87
CA LEU A 381 16.56 18.59 -18.69
C LEU A 381 16.68 18.02 -20.10
N GLU A 382 17.90 17.94 -20.63
CA GLU A 382 18.22 17.36 -21.93
C GLU A 382 17.84 15.88 -22.06
N TYR A 383 17.69 15.17 -20.93
CA TYR A 383 17.41 13.73 -20.90
C TYR A 383 16.06 13.43 -20.21
N PRO A 384 14.92 13.61 -20.92
CA PRO A 384 13.58 13.54 -20.32
C PRO A 384 13.25 12.18 -19.70
N LEU A 385 13.92 11.10 -20.11
CA LEU A 385 13.75 9.76 -19.55
C LEU A 385 13.99 9.70 -18.03
N ILE A 386 14.90 10.52 -17.50
CA ILE A 386 15.17 10.56 -16.05
C ILE A 386 13.90 10.94 -15.28
N LYS A 387 13.09 11.85 -15.83
CA LYS A 387 11.80 12.26 -15.26
C LYS A 387 10.81 11.10 -15.29
N THR A 388 10.72 10.37 -16.40
CA THR A 388 9.86 9.19 -16.53
C THR A 388 10.21 8.14 -15.47
N VAL A 389 11.50 7.82 -15.30
CA VAL A 389 11.97 6.88 -14.28
C VAL A 389 11.66 7.38 -12.86
N ALA A 390 11.84 8.68 -12.59
CA ALA A 390 11.49 9.27 -11.30
C ALA A 390 9.99 9.13 -10.98
N GLN A 391 9.11 9.35 -11.96
CA GLN A 391 7.66 9.19 -11.82
C GLN A 391 7.24 7.73 -11.61
N GLU A 392 7.90 6.77 -12.25
CA GLU A 392 7.65 5.35 -12.03
C GLU A 392 8.02 4.94 -10.60
N PHE A 393 9.22 5.32 -10.14
CA PHE A 393 9.62 5.07 -8.75
C PHE A 393 8.71 5.79 -7.76
N PHE A 394 8.22 6.99 -8.10
CA PHE A 394 7.22 7.68 -7.30
C PHE A 394 5.96 6.80 -7.14
N GLY A 395 5.47 6.17 -8.20
CA GLY A 395 4.32 5.25 -8.14
C GLY A 395 4.57 3.92 -7.41
N PHE A 396 5.82 3.43 -7.41
CA PHE A 396 6.20 2.13 -6.84
C PHE A 396 6.58 2.18 -5.36
N HIS A 397 7.30 3.23 -4.93
CA HIS A 397 7.96 3.29 -3.62
C HIS A 397 7.35 4.31 -2.65
N THR A 398 6.23 4.93 -3.01
CA THR A 398 5.55 5.91 -2.14
C THR A 398 4.02 5.77 -2.22
N PHE A 399 3.32 6.22 -1.17
CA PHE A 399 1.86 6.24 -1.08
C PHE A 399 1.36 7.49 -0.37
N TYR A 400 0.05 7.77 -0.43
CA TYR A 400 -0.55 8.90 0.29
C TYR A 400 -1.11 8.45 1.64
N ARG A 401 -0.66 9.08 2.74
CA ARG A 401 -1.20 8.88 4.08
C ARG A 401 -2.15 10.01 4.46
N ASP A 402 -3.32 9.64 4.99
CA ASP A 402 -4.30 10.59 5.54
C ASP A 402 -3.75 11.38 6.74
N ILE A 403 -4.10 12.66 6.78
CA ILE A 403 -3.86 13.55 7.92
C ILE A 403 -5.22 14.13 8.33
N MET A 404 -5.47 14.10 9.62
CA MET A 404 -6.70 14.60 10.23
C MET A 404 -6.40 15.81 11.12
N PRO A 405 -7.40 16.65 11.44
CA PRO A 405 -7.23 17.76 12.37
C PRO A 405 -6.54 17.35 13.69
N ALA A 406 -5.45 18.04 14.01
CA ALA A 406 -4.73 17.88 15.27
C ALA A 406 -5.55 18.43 16.44
N ASP A 407 -6.37 19.45 16.19
CA ASP A 407 -7.34 19.99 17.13
C ASP A 407 -8.65 20.23 16.39
N LYS A 408 -9.68 19.47 16.75
CA LYS A 408 -11.02 19.61 16.22
C LYS A 408 -11.84 20.40 17.24
N ASN A 409 -12.06 21.68 16.98
CA ASN A 409 -12.82 22.59 17.86
C ASN A 409 -14.34 22.55 17.63
N THR A 410 -14.84 21.66 16.78
CA THR A 410 -16.26 21.48 16.46
C THR A 410 -16.69 20.02 16.54
N HIS A 411 -17.99 19.81 16.74
CA HIS A 411 -18.62 18.49 16.74
C HIS A 411 -19.18 18.06 15.37
N ASP A 412 -18.86 18.78 14.29
CA ASP A 412 -19.28 18.41 12.94
C ASP A 412 -18.73 17.02 12.58
N PRO A 413 -19.54 16.09 12.05
CA PRO A 413 -19.09 14.72 11.81
C PRO A 413 -18.04 14.66 10.69
N GLN A 414 -17.04 13.79 10.87
CA GLN A 414 -16.17 13.34 9.79
C GLN A 414 -16.76 12.12 9.08
N TYR A 415 -16.34 11.87 7.83
CA TYR A 415 -16.64 10.63 7.13
C TYR A 415 -15.53 10.24 6.15
N MET A 416 -15.41 8.94 5.86
CA MET A 416 -14.52 8.42 4.83
C MET A 416 -15.27 8.32 3.48
N ALA A 417 -14.61 8.69 2.38
CA ALA A 417 -15.09 8.40 1.03
C ALA A 417 -13.94 8.00 0.08
N TRP A 418 -14.26 7.25 -0.97
CA TRP A 418 -13.35 6.91 -2.06
C TRP A 418 -13.44 7.96 -3.18
N PHE A 419 -12.36 8.19 -3.92
CA PHE A 419 -12.32 9.11 -5.05
C PHE A 419 -11.26 8.73 -6.07
N LEU A 420 -11.41 9.28 -7.28
CA LEU A 420 -10.45 9.17 -8.36
C LEU A 420 -9.54 10.39 -8.41
N THR A 421 -8.29 10.19 -8.83
CA THR A 421 -7.32 11.26 -9.09
C THR A 421 -7.06 11.33 -10.59
N PRO A 422 -7.89 12.06 -11.36
CA PRO A 422 -7.73 12.13 -12.81
C PRO A 422 -6.49 12.95 -13.19
N VAL A 423 -5.90 12.60 -14.32
CA VAL A 423 -4.72 13.27 -14.90
C VAL A 423 -5.13 13.82 -16.27
N LEU A 424 -4.73 15.03 -16.61
CA LEU A 424 -5.03 15.64 -17.92
C LEU A 424 -4.09 15.09 -19.00
N HIS A 425 -4.56 15.02 -20.24
CA HIS A 425 -3.70 14.77 -21.40
C HIS A 425 -2.79 15.97 -21.70
N ASN A 426 -1.61 15.72 -22.27
CA ASN A 426 -0.92 16.82 -22.95
C ASN A 426 -1.75 17.27 -24.15
N PRO A 427 -1.69 18.55 -24.53
CA PRO A 427 -2.38 19.06 -25.71
C PRO A 427 -2.01 18.25 -26.98
N GLY A 428 -3.01 17.72 -27.67
CA GLY A 428 -2.82 16.92 -28.89
C GLY A 428 -2.65 15.41 -28.67
N GLU A 429 -2.56 14.94 -27.42
CA GLU A 429 -2.65 13.51 -27.11
C GLU A 429 -4.11 13.05 -27.07
N GLU A 430 -4.39 11.87 -27.62
CA GLU A 430 -5.67 11.19 -27.46
C GLU A 430 -5.59 10.13 -26.36
N GLY A 431 -6.70 9.97 -25.63
CA GLY A 431 -6.83 8.96 -24.59
C GLY A 431 -6.81 7.54 -25.13
N GLN A 432 -5.76 6.80 -24.80
CA GLN A 432 -5.71 5.36 -25.02
C GLN A 432 -6.41 4.63 -23.87
N ARG A 433 -7.27 3.68 -24.21
CA ARG A 433 -7.81 2.75 -23.20
C ARG A 433 -6.68 1.90 -22.67
N LEU A 434 -6.58 1.83 -21.35
CA LEU A 434 -5.62 0.93 -20.71
C LEU A 434 -6.18 -0.50 -20.67
N LEU A 435 -5.30 -1.49 -20.69
CA LEU A 435 -5.60 -2.92 -20.63
C LEU A 435 -4.92 -3.57 -19.42
N SER A 436 -5.59 -4.48 -18.74
CA SER A 436 -4.96 -5.27 -17.68
C SER A 436 -5.52 -6.68 -17.61
N GLY A 437 -4.70 -7.59 -17.11
CA GLY A 437 -5.13 -8.92 -16.74
C GLY A 437 -6.08 -8.91 -15.55
N GLU A 438 -7.14 -9.71 -15.59
CA GLU A 438 -8.11 -9.83 -14.51
C GLU A 438 -7.46 -10.24 -13.17
N GLN A 439 -6.29 -10.92 -13.22
CA GLN A 439 -5.54 -11.31 -12.03
C GLN A 439 -5.05 -10.13 -11.17
N PHE A 440 -4.96 -8.92 -11.72
CA PHE A 440 -4.51 -7.73 -10.98
C PHE A 440 -5.65 -6.88 -10.43
N LEU A 441 -6.90 -7.33 -10.51
CA LEU A 441 -8.06 -6.55 -10.05
C LEU A 441 -7.86 -5.96 -8.65
N GLN A 442 -7.44 -6.79 -7.69
CA GLN A 442 -7.29 -6.33 -6.30
C GLN A 442 -6.17 -5.30 -6.15
N ALA A 443 -5.07 -5.44 -6.90
CA ALA A 443 -4.02 -4.44 -6.92
C ALA A 443 -4.50 -3.12 -7.53
N LEU A 444 -5.32 -3.16 -8.60
CA LEU A 444 -5.92 -1.97 -9.22
C LEU A 444 -6.94 -1.28 -8.30
N LEU A 445 -7.79 -2.06 -7.61
CA LEU A 445 -8.74 -1.52 -6.63
C LEU A 445 -8.01 -0.86 -5.45
N GLY A 446 -6.87 -1.41 -5.03
CA GLY A 446 -5.99 -0.81 -4.03
C GLY A 446 -5.34 0.50 -4.46
N ARG A 447 -5.37 0.88 -5.75
CA ARG A 447 -4.89 2.19 -6.24
C ARG A 447 -5.92 3.31 -6.10
N ILE A 448 -7.20 2.98 -5.91
CA ILE A 448 -8.27 3.97 -5.72
C ILE A 448 -7.97 4.74 -4.43
N ALA A 449 -8.05 6.06 -4.46
CA ALA A 449 -7.74 6.87 -3.30
C ALA A 449 -8.95 6.94 -2.35
N SER A 450 -8.69 6.97 -1.05
CA SER A 450 -9.68 7.29 -0.01
C SER A 450 -9.24 8.52 0.77
N GLY A 451 -10.14 9.15 1.51
CA GLY A 451 -9.80 10.22 2.45
C GLY A 451 -10.87 10.50 3.49
N TYR A 452 -10.50 11.16 4.58
CA TYR A 452 -11.38 11.55 5.68
C TYR A 452 -11.76 13.02 5.61
N PHE A 453 -13.01 13.28 5.25
CA PHE A 453 -13.52 14.62 5.00
C PHE A 453 -14.05 15.25 6.29
N ASN A 454 -13.62 16.49 6.55
CA ASN A 454 -14.05 17.29 7.69
C ASN A 454 -14.58 18.64 7.18
N ARG A 455 -15.69 19.12 7.76
CA ARG A 455 -16.21 20.46 7.50
C ARG A 455 -15.30 21.51 8.15
N LEU A 456 -14.82 22.48 7.38
CA LEU A 456 -13.99 23.55 7.93
C LEU A 456 -14.81 24.52 8.81
N PRO A 457 -14.39 24.76 10.06
CA PRO A 457 -14.99 25.75 10.95
C PRO A 457 -14.42 27.14 10.65
N LYS A 458 -15.04 28.19 11.22
CA LYS A 458 -14.62 29.58 11.02
C LYS A 458 -13.12 29.82 11.28
N GLU A 459 -12.61 29.31 12.39
CA GLU A 459 -11.19 29.46 12.79
C GLU A 459 -10.24 28.52 12.03
N GLY A 460 -10.81 27.55 11.31
CA GLY A 460 -10.08 26.49 10.62
C GLY A 460 -9.58 25.37 11.52
N TYR A 461 -8.85 24.44 10.90
CA TYR A 461 -8.15 23.35 11.55
C TYR A 461 -6.64 23.46 11.35
N GLU A 462 -5.90 23.01 12.36
CA GLU A 462 -4.47 22.76 12.27
C GLU A 462 -4.20 21.26 12.12
N TYR A 463 -3.16 20.93 11.37
CA TYR A 463 -2.74 19.57 11.07
C TYR A 463 -1.25 19.44 11.41
N ILE A 464 -0.87 18.35 12.08
CA ILE A 464 0.52 18.08 12.47
C ILE A 464 1.07 16.93 11.64
N LEU A 465 2.27 17.12 11.12
CA LEU A 465 2.98 16.16 10.29
C LEU A 465 4.18 15.55 11.03
N PRO A 466 4.47 14.26 10.83
CA PRO A 466 5.69 13.65 11.37
C PRO A 466 6.94 14.20 10.66
N PRO A 467 8.13 14.12 11.30
CA PRO A 467 9.39 14.45 10.63
C PRO A 467 9.64 13.49 9.46
N ARG A 468 10.27 14.02 8.40
CA ARG A 468 10.54 13.30 7.15
C ARG A 468 11.99 13.51 6.75
N ALA A 469 12.59 12.52 6.11
CA ALA A 469 13.97 12.62 5.63
C ALA A 469 14.13 13.44 4.34
N SER A 470 13.06 13.63 3.56
CA SER A 470 13.07 14.28 2.25
C SER A 470 11.84 15.20 2.05
N PRO A 471 11.93 16.22 1.17
CA PRO A 471 10.74 16.93 0.67
C PRO A 471 9.73 15.94 0.08
N THR A 472 8.47 16.34 0.01
CA THR A 472 7.39 15.49 -0.47
C THR A 472 6.23 16.34 -1.00
N TYR A 473 5.04 15.76 -1.16
CA TYR A 473 3.84 16.46 -1.59
C TYR A 473 2.72 16.38 -0.56
N LEU A 474 1.97 17.48 -0.43
CA LEU A 474 0.69 17.56 0.26
C LEU A 474 -0.42 17.54 -0.79
N ARG A 475 -1.35 16.59 -0.65
CA ARG A 475 -2.56 16.53 -1.44
C ARG A 475 -3.73 17.12 -0.65
N VAL A 476 -4.37 18.12 -1.25
CA VAL A 476 -5.60 18.75 -0.76
C VAL A 476 -6.76 18.18 -1.55
N ILE A 477 -7.75 17.65 -0.84
CA ILE A 477 -8.93 17.02 -1.44
C ILE A 477 -10.18 17.71 -0.92
N ILE A 478 -11.13 18.02 -1.80
CA ILE A 478 -12.46 18.53 -1.45
C ILE A 478 -13.54 17.56 -1.89
N ASP A 479 -14.61 17.40 -1.09
CA ASP A 479 -15.82 16.71 -1.55
C ASP A 479 -16.68 17.71 -2.32
N SER A 480 -16.73 17.59 -3.65
CA SER A 480 -17.49 18.50 -4.52
C SER A 480 -19.01 18.30 -4.43
N ARG A 481 -19.51 17.22 -3.80
CA ARG A 481 -20.96 17.02 -3.55
C ARG A 481 -21.44 17.86 -2.37
N GLN A 482 -20.57 18.07 -1.39
CA GLN A 482 -20.89 18.82 -0.16
C GLN A 482 -20.31 20.23 -0.11
N THR A 483 -19.34 20.53 -1.00
CA THR A 483 -18.73 21.86 -1.13
C THR A 483 -19.28 22.57 -2.37
N PRO A 484 -20.07 23.64 -2.23
CA PRO A 484 -20.70 24.29 -3.37
C PRO A 484 -19.66 25.01 -4.27
N PRO A 485 -19.88 25.05 -5.59
CA PRO A 485 -19.10 25.90 -6.49
C PRO A 485 -19.10 27.37 -6.02
N GLY A 486 -17.95 28.03 -6.11
CA GLY A 486 -17.74 29.38 -5.61
C GLY A 486 -17.21 29.45 -4.18
N ALA A 487 -17.20 28.35 -3.43
CA ALA A 487 -16.55 28.28 -2.13
C ALA A 487 -15.05 28.61 -2.26
N ARG A 488 -14.52 29.34 -1.27
CA ARG A 488 -13.11 29.69 -1.16
C ARG A 488 -12.60 29.34 0.23
N PHE A 489 -11.36 28.91 0.31
CA PHE A 489 -10.68 28.62 1.57
C PHE A 489 -9.20 28.94 1.42
N PHE A 490 -8.48 28.94 2.53
CA PHE A 490 -7.06 29.21 2.58
C PHE A 490 -6.33 28.05 3.21
N LEU A 491 -5.11 27.81 2.75
CA LEU A 491 -4.18 26.87 3.34
C LEU A 491 -2.86 27.58 3.62
N LYS A 492 -2.33 27.40 4.83
CA LYS A 492 -1.04 27.95 5.23
C LYS A 492 -0.09 26.82 5.62
N ILE A 493 1.10 26.81 5.03
CA ILE A 493 2.19 25.89 5.38
C ILE A 493 3.14 26.66 6.30
N GLU A 494 3.29 26.20 7.55
CA GLU A 494 4.10 26.91 8.55
C GLU A 494 3.78 28.43 8.63
N ASN A 495 4.81 29.26 8.47
CA ASN A 495 4.76 30.72 8.50
C ASN A 495 4.72 31.34 7.10
N GLU A 496 4.55 30.55 6.05
CA GLU A 496 4.45 31.04 4.67
C GLU A 496 3.13 31.82 4.45
N ALA A 497 3.06 32.55 3.34
CA ALA A 497 1.83 33.24 2.95
C ALA A 497 0.70 32.22 2.68
N PRO A 498 -0.55 32.49 3.11
CA PRO A 498 -1.67 31.59 2.82
C PRO A 498 -1.92 31.47 1.32
N ILE A 499 -2.09 30.24 0.86
CA ILE A 499 -2.48 29.90 -0.51
C ILE A 499 -4.01 29.93 -0.57
N ALA A 500 -4.57 30.78 -1.43
CA ALA A 500 -6.00 30.82 -1.66
C ALA A 500 -6.44 29.67 -2.58
N PHE A 501 -7.50 28.98 -2.18
CA PHE A 501 -8.16 27.96 -2.97
C PHE A 501 -9.56 28.41 -3.38
N LYS A 502 -9.96 28.00 -4.58
CA LYS A 502 -11.29 28.27 -5.14
C LYS A 502 -11.86 26.98 -5.71
N VAL A 503 -13.13 26.72 -5.37
CA VAL A 503 -13.89 25.58 -5.87
C VAL A 503 -14.75 26.02 -7.05
N LEU A 504 -14.61 25.35 -8.19
CA LEU A 504 -15.45 25.46 -9.37
C LEU A 504 -16.23 24.14 -9.59
N CYS A 505 -17.00 24.07 -10.68
CA CYS A 505 -17.73 22.86 -11.05
C CYS A 505 -16.79 21.67 -11.30
N ASN A 506 -17.21 20.46 -10.93
CA ASN A 506 -16.45 19.21 -11.09
C ASN A 506 -17.34 18.08 -11.68
N PRO A 507 -16.94 17.42 -12.78
CA PRO A 507 -15.77 17.69 -13.61
C PRO A 507 -15.92 18.99 -14.40
N GLU A 508 -14.80 19.66 -14.65
CA GLU A 508 -14.77 20.91 -15.41
C GLU A 508 -14.66 20.67 -16.91
N LEU A 509 -13.97 19.59 -17.32
CA LEU A 509 -13.78 19.20 -18.70
C LEU A 509 -14.55 17.91 -19.01
N GLN A 510 -14.71 17.64 -20.31
CA GLN A 510 -15.27 16.37 -20.78
C GLN A 510 -14.33 15.20 -20.43
N PRO A 511 -14.85 13.97 -20.22
CA PRO A 511 -14.03 12.80 -19.88
C PRO A 511 -12.85 12.55 -20.83
N ALA A 512 -13.00 12.88 -22.12
CA ALA A 512 -11.95 12.74 -23.13
C ALA A 512 -10.71 13.63 -22.90
N ALA A 513 -10.79 14.66 -22.04
CA ALA A 513 -9.66 15.50 -21.69
C ALA A 513 -8.72 14.86 -20.65
N TYR A 514 -9.14 13.76 -20.02
CA TYR A 514 -8.39 13.08 -18.97
C TYR A 514 -7.83 11.75 -19.47
N GLN A 515 -6.61 11.46 -19.02
CA GLN A 515 -5.98 10.15 -19.16
C GLN A 515 -6.79 9.10 -18.43
N HIS A 516 -6.87 7.92 -19.04
CA HIS A 516 -7.41 6.76 -18.37
C HIS A 516 -6.43 6.25 -17.32
N THR A 517 -6.84 6.12 -16.06
CA THR A 517 -5.94 5.75 -14.94
C THR A 517 -6.11 4.31 -14.48
N GLU A 518 -5.11 3.74 -13.80
CA GLU A 518 -5.22 2.40 -13.17
C GLU A 518 -6.43 2.29 -12.22
N GLN A 519 -6.79 3.39 -11.56
CA GLN A 519 -7.94 3.45 -10.65
C GLN A 519 -9.27 3.27 -11.41
N GLN A 520 -9.41 3.97 -12.53
CA GLN A 520 -10.58 3.87 -13.40
C GLN A 520 -10.67 2.47 -13.99
N MET A 521 -9.55 1.92 -14.46
CA MET A 521 -9.50 0.55 -14.95
C MET A 521 -9.94 -0.45 -13.88
N GLY A 522 -9.46 -0.33 -12.64
CA GLY A 522 -9.88 -1.23 -11.56
C GLY A 522 -11.40 -1.21 -11.36
N LEU A 523 -12.02 -0.03 -11.41
CA LEU A 523 -13.48 0.12 -11.35
C LEU A 523 -14.20 -0.43 -12.59
N GLU A 524 -13.63 -0.27 -13.79
CA GLU A 524 -14.21 -0.79 -15.03
C GLU A 524 -14.15 -2.31 -15.08
N VAL A 525 -13.01 -2.91 -14.70
CA VAL A 525 -12.88 -4.36 -14.54
C VAL A 525 -13.87 -4.84 -13.49
N LEU A 526 -13.94 -4.17 -12.33
CA LEU A 526 -14.93 -4.50 -11.29
C LEU A 526 -16.37 -4.44 -11.83
N ALA A 527 -16.74 -3.34 -12.51
CA ALA A 527 -18.07 -3.14 -13.09
C ALA A 527 -18.41 -4.20 -14.16
N LYS A 528 -17.44 -4.56 -15.01
CA LYS A 528 -17.59 -5.63 -16.01
C LYS A 528 -17.80 -6.98 -15.34
N LEU A 529 -17.08 -7.23 -14.25
CA LEU A 529 -17.15 -8.46 -13.48
C LEU A 529 -18.46 -8.57 -12.70
N THR A 530 -18.95 -7.48 -12.09
CA THR A 530 -20.24 -7.45 -11.36
C THR A 530 -21.45 -7.27 -12.28
N LYS A 531 -21.26 -6.84 -13.53
CA LYS A 531 -22.33 -6.39 -14.45
C LYS A 531 -23.12 -5.19 -13.91
N GLU A 532 -22.47 -4.32 -13.12
CA GLU A 532 -23.11 -3.20 -12.42
C GLU A 532 -22.34 -1.88 -12.62
N PRO A 533 -23.01 -0.75 -12.85
CA PRO A 533 -22.34 0.54 -13.01
C PRO A 533 -21.93 1.20 -11.66
N ILE A 534 -20.66 1.60 -11.59
CA ILE A 534 -20.03 2.71 -10.82
C ILE A 534 -20.13 2.71 -9.28
N LYS A 535 -21.13 2.11 -8.64
CA LYS A 535 -21.17 1.97 -7.16
C LYS A 535 -20.25 0.85 -6.63
N GLY A 536 -19.23 0.47 -7.40
CA GLY A 536 -18.36 -0.67 -7.17
C GLY A 536 -17.70 -0.70 -5.78
N THR A 537 -17.44 0.45 -5.15
CA THR A 537 -16.84 0.54 -3.81
C THR A 537 -17.76 0.10 -2.68
N LEU A 538 -19.05 -0.09 -2.96
CA LEU A 538 -20.03 -0.70 -2.04
C LEU A 538 -20.32 -2.17 -2.38
N SER A 539 -19.70 -2.71 -3.43
CA SER A 539 -19.92 -4.10 -3.84
C SER A 539 -19.23 -5.09 -2.89
N ALA A 540 -19.71 -6.33 -2.89
CA ALA A 540 -19.09 -7.41 -2.11
C ALA A 540 -17.62 -7.65 -2.51
N LEU A 541 -17.31 -7.64 -3.81
CA LEU A 541 -15.95 -7.87 -4.32
C LEU A 541 -14.95 -6.80 -3.85
N PHE A 542 -15.38 -5.54 -3.76
CA PHE A 542 -14.56 -4.48 -3.18
C PHE A 542 -14.41 -4.67 -1.66
N SER A 543 -15.52 -4.98 -0.99
CA SER A 543 -15.58 -5.15 0.46
C SER A 543 -14.80 -6.37 1.00
N GLN A 544 -14.38 -7.29 0.14
CA GLN A 544 -13.53 -8.43 0.54
C GLN A 544 -12.19 -7.98 1.14
N HIS A 545 -11.60 -6.95 0.55
CA HIS A 545 -10.24 -6.49 0.87
C HIS A 545 -10.17 -5.01 1.27
N HIS A 546 -11.24 -4.24 1.05
CA HIS A 546 -11.29 -2.81 1.33
C HIS A 546 -12.50 -2.43 2.18
N THR A 547 -12.40 -1.36 2.96
CA THR A 547 -13.54 -0.82 3.71
C THR A 547 -14.56 -0.24 2.73
N PRO A 548 -15.82 -0.73 2.71
CA PRO A 548 -16.82 -0.20 1.80
C PRO A 548 -17.19 1.24 2.19
N ALA A 549 -17.15 2.15 1.23
CA ALA A 549 -17.61 3.53 1.43
C ALA A 549 -18.09 4.10 0.09
N GLU A 550 -18.84 5.20 0.14
CA GLU A 550 -19.29 5.85 -1.07
C GLU A 550 -18.12 6.43 -1.87
N MET A 551 -18.28 6.45 -3.19
CA MET A 551 -17.41 7.20 -4.07
C MET A 551 -17.90 8.65 -4.17
N THR A 552 -16.99 9.60 -4.02
CA THR A 552 -17.25 11.02 -4.22
C THR A 552 -16.52 11.57 -5.43
N ARG A 553 -17.10 12.60 -6.05
CA ARG A 553 -16.37 13.45 -6.99
C ARG A 553 -15.52 14.41 -6.18
N ALA A 554 -14.21 14.24 -6.27
CA ALA A 554 -13.27 15.03 -5.49
C ALA A 554 -12.57 16.08 -6.35
N GLY A 555 -12.42 17.28 -5.80
CA GLY A 555 -11.43 18.24 -6.29
C GLY A 555 -10.08 17.93 -5.63
N VAL A 556 -9.02 17.78 -6.40
CA VAL A 556 -7.70 17.33 -5.92
C VAL A 556 -6.62 18.30 -6.38
N TYR A 557 -5.73 18.71 -5.49
CA TYR A 557 -4.58 19.53 -5.83
C TYR A 557 -3.36 19.12 -5.00
N GLU A 558 -2.19 19.07 -5.63
CA GLU A 558 -0.93 18.66 -4.98
C GLU A 558 0.04 19.85 -4.89
N LEU A 559 0.54 20.08 -3.67
CA LEU A 559 1.46 21.14 -3.29
C LEU A 559 2.80 20.54 -2.86
N PRO A 560 3.95 21.16 -3.22
CA PRO A 560 5.23 20.76 -2.67
C PRO A 560 5.25 21.01 -1.16
N LEU A 561 5.87 20.09 -0.43
CA LEU A 561 5.95 20.10 1.02
C LEU A 561 7.41 19.93 1.44
N SER A 562 7.97 20.93 2.10
CA SER A 562 9.34 20.86 2.61
C SER A 562 9.51 19.73 3.62
N LYS A 563 10.71 19.15 3.71
CA LYS A 563 11.05 18.18 4.77
C LYS A 563 10.91 18.76 6.17
N GLU A 564 10.97 20.09 6.32
CA GLU A 564 10.89 20.77 7.61
C GLU A 564 9.49 21.20 8.04
N THR A 565 8.50 21.05 7.15
CA THR A 565 7.11 21.31 7.52
C THR A 565 6.63 20.31 8.57
N ARG A 566 6.08 20.84 9.66
CA ARG A 566 5.43 20.15 10.78
C ARG A 566 3.97 20.57 10.94
N LYS A 567 3.58 21.77 10.48
CA LYS A 567 2.24 22.33 10.68
C LYS A 567 1.62 22.85 9.39
N ILE A 568 0.35 22.55 9.22
CA ILE A 568 -0.52 23.09 8.16
C ILE A 568 -1.79 23.63 8.81
N LYS A 569 -2.27 24.80 8.37
CA LYS A 569 -3.55 25.37 8.80
C LYS A 569 -4.48 25.56 7.61
N VAL A 570 -5.76 25.19 7.74
CA VAL A 570 -6.78 25.35 6.69
C VAL A 570 -8.05 25.97 7.26
N TRP A 571 -8.57 27.02 6.63
CA TRP A 571 -9.78 27.73 7.10
C TRP A 571 -10.61 28.28 5.93
N PRO A 572 -11.93 28.43 6.08
CA PRO A 572 -12.80 28.93 5.02
C PRO A 572 -12.64 30.45 4.86
N ALA A 573 -12.78 30.94 3.63
CA ALA A 573 -12.81 32.39 3.37
C ALA A 573 -14.17 32.99 3.74
N ASN A 574 -15.25 32.23 3.58
CA ASN A 574 -16.60 32.58 4.02
C ASN A 574 -17.21 31.40 4.77
N PRO A 575 -17.37 31.47 6.12
CA PRO A 575 -17.93 30.40 6.92
C PRO A 575 -19.36 29.98 6.56
N SER A 576 -20.12 30.84 5.87
CA SER A 576 -21.48 30.54 5.43
C SER A 576 -21.54 29.53 4.28
N LEU A 577 -20.45 29.38 3.52
CA LEU A 577 -20.34 28.36 2.48
C LEU A 577 -19.56 27.17 3.05
N PRO A 578 -20.18 25.98 3.20
CA PRO A 578 -19.50 24.84 3.79
C PRO A 578 -18.38 24.34 2.88
N VAL A 579 -17.23 24.01 3.47
CA VAL A 579 -16.09 23.42 2.75
C VAL A 579 -15.71 22.13 3.46
N TYR A 580 -15.77 21.00 2.74
CA TYR A 580 -15.37 19.69 3.24
C TYR A 580 -14.01 19.31 2.68
N VAL A 581 -12.99 19.25 3.53
CA VAL A 581 -11.59 19.00 3.16
C VAL A 581 -11.11 17.70 3.76
N ALA A 582 -10.34 16.94 2.96
CA ALA A 582 -9.43 15.90 3.42
C ALA A 582 -8.00 16.28 3.01
N LEU A 583 -7.01 15.97 3.85
CA LEU A 583 -5.60 16.22 3.56
C LEU A 583 -4.81 14.91 3.61
N GLN A 584 -3.84 14.78 2.72
CA GLN A 584 -2.91 13.65 2.70
C GLN A 584 -1.50 14.13 2.41
N TYR A 585 -0.47 13.49 2.96
CA TYR A 585 0.90 13.69 2.49
C TYR A 585 1.45 12.42 1.85
N ARG A 586 2.40 12.59 0.94
CA ARG A 586 3.10 11.47 0.30
C ARG A 586 4.19 10.94 1.23
N GLU A 587 4.16 9.65 1.54
CA GLU A 587 5.08 8.96 2.43
C GLU A 587 5.82 7.83 1.70
N SER A 588 6.95 7.40 2.25
CA SER A 588 7.70 6.23 1.78
C SER A 588 6.91 4.94 2.03
N ASP A 589 6.88 4.06 1.03
CA ASP A 589 6.47 2.66 1.22
C ASP A 589 7.69 1.82 1.64
N GLN A 590 7.43 0.66 2.25
CA GLN A 590 8.46 -0.34 2.55
C GLN A 590 8.62 -1.28 1.37
N PHE A 591 9.86 -1.64 1.06
CA PHE A 591 10.13 -2.58 0.00
C PHE A 591 9.66 -3.99 0.38
N SER A 592 8.94 -4.65 -0.52
CA SER A 592 8.55 -6.05 -0.38
C SER A 592 8.62 -6.78 -1.71
N LEU A 593 8.99 -8.06 -1.66
CA LEU A 593 9.01 -8.92 -2.84
C LEU A 593 7.59 -9.38 -3.17
N SER A 594 7.28 -9.43 -4.47
CA SER A 594 6.12 -10.15 -4.99
C SER A 594 6.24 -11.65 -4.70
N GLU A 595 5.13 -12.39 -4.85
CA GLU A 595 5.14 -13.85 -4.67
C GLU A 595 6.17 -14.51 -5.61
N THR A 596 6.16 -14.12 -6.89
CA THR A 596 7.09 -14.66 -7.89
C THR A 596 8.54 -14.29 -7.56
N ALA A 597 8.82 -13.04 -7.18
CA ALA A 597 10.17 -12.61 -6.83
C ALA A 597 10.69 -13.33 -5.56
N TYR A 598 9.83 -13.54 -4.56
CA TYR A 598 10.16 -14.27 -3.34
C TYR A 598 10.54 -15.73 -3.64
N ILE A 599 9.70 -16.44 -4.40
CA ILE A 599 9.97 -17.84 -4.78
C ILE A 599 11.27 -17.95 -5.57
N ASN A 600 11.48 -17.05 -6.53
CA ASN A 600 12.70 -17.06 -7.35
C ASN A 600 13.94 -16.76 -6.50
N THR A 601 13.83 -15.87 -5.52
CA THR A 601 14.94 -15.57 -4.59
C THR A 601 15.31 -16.79 -3.75
N ILE A 602 14.33 -17.55 -3.27
CA ILE A 602 14.57 -18.82 -2.57
C ILE A 602 15.24 -19.85 -3.47
N GLN A 603 14.80 -19.98 -4.73
CA GLN A 603 15.37 -20.95 -5.69
C GLN A 603 16.82 -20.67 -6.05
N GLN A 604 17.30 -19.45 -5.81
CA GLN A 604 18.70 -19.06 -6.01
C GLN A 604 19.61 -19.41 -4.82
N LEU A 605 19.05 -19.78 -3.68
CA LEU A 605 19.82 -20.29 -2.55
C LEU A 605 20.46 -21.64 -2.91
N LYS A 606 21.55 -22.01 -2.22
CA LYS A 606 22.10 -23.37 -2.36
C LYS A 606 21.03 -24.38 -1.92
N PRO A 607 20.85 -25.53 -2.60
CA PRO A 607 19.77 -26.48 -2.33
C PRO A 607 19.60 -26.89 -0.85
N ASP A 608 20.71 -26.97 -0.11
CA ASP A 608 20.73 -27.37 1.30
C ASP A 608 20.72 -26.20 2.29
N THR A 609 20.46 -24.96 1.83
CA THR A 609 20.45 -23.78 2.72
C THR A 609 19.26 -23.88 3.67
N PRO A 610 19.45 -24.06 4.99
CA PRO A 610 18.34 -24.13 5.93
C PRO A 610 17.78 -22.72 6.14
N ILE A 611 16.67 -22.40 5.46
CA ILE A 611 16.02 -21.08 5.50
C ILE A 611 15.69 -20.67 6.94
N PHE A 612 15.18 -21.61 7.74
CA PHE A 612 14.93 -21.36 9.17
C PHE A 612 16.19 -20.94 9.92
N SER A 613 17.34 -21.53 9.61
CA SER A 613 18.62 -21.15 10.24
C SER A 613 19.13 -19.80 9.79
N LEU A 614 18.75 -19.32 8.60
CA LEU A 614 19.02 -17.95 8.19
C LEU A 614 18.24 -16.97 9.08
N LEU A 615 16.94 -17.21 9.29
CA LEU A 615 16.12 -16.41 10.20
C LEU A 615 16.67 -16.43 11.63
N GLN A 616 17.08 -17.61 12.14
CA GLN A 616 17.69 -17.77 13.46
C GLN A 616 18.94 -16.89 13.65
N LYS A 617 19.81 -16.84 12.64
CA LYS A 617 21.02 -16.02 12.68
C LYS A 617 20.68 -14.53 12.73
N THR A 618 19.73 -14.09 11.93
CA THR A 618 19.30 -12.68 11.88
C THR A 618 18.62 -12.22 13.18
N LEU A 619 17.89 -13.11 13.88
CA LEU A 619 17.30 -12.77 15.18
C LEU A 619 18.35 -12.56 16.28
N ASN A 620 19.50 -13.24 16.20
CA ASN A 620 20.56 -13.19 17.21
C ASN A 620 21.69 -12.19 16.90
N ILE A 621 21.90 -11.84 15.63
CA ILE A 621 22.95 -10.92 15.18
C ILE A 621 22.33 -9.93 14.19
N PRO A 622 22.21 -8.63 14.53
CA PRO A 622 21.72 -7.63 13.60
C PRO A 622 22.67 -7.53 12.40
N TYR A 623 22.17 -7.83 11.18
CA TYR A 623 22.85 -7.67 9.90
C TYR A 623 24.22 -8.34 9.79
N THR A 624 24.25 -9.60 9.36
CA THR A 624 25.53 -10.29 9.12
C THR A 624 26.15 -9.84 7.79
N HIS A 625 27.36 -9.27 7.84
CA HIS A 625 28.09 -8.79 6.65
C HIS A 625 28.53 -9.89 5.66
N HIS A 626 28.38 -11.17 6.01
CA HIS A 626 28.87 -12.32 5.25
C HIS A 626 27.79 -13.08 4.45
N LEU A 627 26.59 -12.53 4.29
CA LEU A 627 25.53 -13.14 3.48
C LEU A 627 25.75 -12.90 1.97
N ASN A 628 25.32 -13.88 1.16
CA ASN A 628 25.22 -13.69 -0.28
C ASN A 628 24.01 -12.80 -0.65
N ASN A 629 23.89 -12.42 -1.92
CA ASN A 629 22.89 -11.43 -2.35
C ASN A 629 21.45 -11.88 -2.14
N SER A 630 21.12 -13.13 -2.50
CA SER A 630 19.77 -13.68 -2.30
C SER A 630 19.42 -13.80 -0.81
N GLN A 631 20.40 -14.09 0.05
CA GLN A 631 20.21 -14.10 1.50
C GLN A 631 19.97 -12.69 2.07
N LYS A 632 20.71 -11.68 1.60
CA LYS A 632 20.49 -10.27 2.00
C LYS A 632 19.13 -9.74 1.54
N GLU A 633 18.71 -10.13 0.35
CA GLU A 633 17.38 -9.79 -0.18
C GLU A 633 16.25 -10.36 0.70
N LEU A 634 16.38 -11.62 1.11
CA LEU A 634 15.43 -12.26 2.03
C LEU A 634 15.47 -11.65 3.43
N GLU A 635 16.65 -11.38 3.97
CA GLU A 635 16.81 -10.68 5.26
C GLU A 635 16.11 -9.31 5.23
N ASN A 636 16.32 -8.54 4.16
CA ASN A 636 15.69 -7.25 3.97
C ASN A 636 14.15 -7.36 3.83
N HIS A 637 13.65 -8.38 3.12
CA HIS A 637 12.22 -8.68 3.03
C HIS A 637 11.61 -9.09 4.39
N TRP A 638 12.35 -9.84 5.21
CA TRP A 638 11.91 -10.27 6.54
C TRP A 638 12.09 -9.20 7.62
N LEU A 639 12.72 -8.06 7.33
CA LEU A 639 13.02 -7.06 8.33
C LEU A 639 11.77 -6.57 9.11
N PRO A 640 10.58 -6.39 8.51
CA PRO A 640 9.36 -6.09 9.27
C PRO A 640 8.99 -7.16 10.30
N LEU A 641 9.15 -8.46 9.95
CA LEU A 641 8.92 -9.59 10.87
C LEU A 641 9.96 -9.59 12.00
N ILE A 642 11.23 -9.35 11.67
CA ILE A 642 12.32 -9.30 12.66
C ILE A 642 12.10 -8.14 13.65
N ARG A 643 11.79 -6.94 13.15
CA ARG A 643 11.46 -5.77 13.98
C ARG A 643 10.25 -6.04 14.87
N PHE A 644 9.23 -6.74 14.35
CA PHE A 644 8.11 -7.19 15.16
C PHE A 644 8.58 -8.09 16.31
N ILE A 645 9.29 -9.18 16.02
CA ILE A 645 9.73 -10.16 17.04
C ILE A 645 10.61 -9.48 18.11
N ILE A 646 11.58 -8.66 17.70
CA ILE A 646 12.48 -7.95 18.62
C ILE A 646 11.71 -6.92 19.46
N SER A 647 10.76 -6.19 18.87
CA SER A 647 9.88 -5.27 19.60
C SER A 647 9.09 -5.99 20.68
N ARG A 648 8.54 -7.17 20.36
CA ARG A 648 7.76 -7.99 21.30
C ARG A 648 8.63 -8.53 22.43
N TYR A 649 9.85 -8.97 22.11
CA TYR A 649 10.82 -9.40 23.11
C TYR A 649 11.15 -8.28 24.10
N ALA A 650 11.46 -7.08 23.61
CA ALA A 650 11.77 -5.92 24.46
C ALA A 650 10.61 -5.53 25.37
N GLU A 651 9.38 -5.51 24.85
CA GLU A 651 8.17 -5.23 25.66
C GLU A 651 7.95 -6.28 26.75
N PHE A 652 8.17 -7.56 26.44
CA PHE A 652 8.00 -8.65 27.39
C PHE A 652 9.04 -8.63 28.51
N SER A 653 10.30 -8.29 28.20
CA SER A 653 11.39 -8.24 29.17
C SER A 653 11.39 -6.99 30.05
N ALA A 654 10.85 -5.86 29.58
CA ALA A 654 10.94 -4.57 30.27
C ALA A 654 10.34 -4.54 31.69
N SER A 655 9.32 -5.36 31.96
CA SER A 655 8.68 -5.44 33.27
C SER A 655 9.32 -6.44 34.22
N VAL A 656 10.39 -7.13 33.79
CA VAL A 656 11.08 -8.14 34.59
C VAL A 656 12.37 -7.50 35.09
N ALA A 657 12.49 -7.25 36.40
CA ALA A 657 13.76 -6.81 36.98
C ALA A 657 14.85 -7.86 36.72
N ASP A 658 16.10 -7.42 36.50
CA ASP A 658 17.26 -8.32 36.46
C ASP A 658 17.14 -9.31 37.63
N ALA A 659 17.25 -10.61 37.34
CA ALA A 659 17.10 -11.64 38.35
C ALA A 659 17.94 -11.25 39.57
N PRO A 660 17.36 -11.14 40.79
CA PRO A 660 18.11 -10.73 41.96
C PRO A 660 19.34 -11.63 42.05
N THR A 661 20.52 -11.02 42.08
CA THR A 661 21.77 -11.75 42.35
C THR A 661 21.50 -12.59 43.59
N PRO A 662 21.64 -13.94 43.52
CA PRO A 662 21.32 -14.79 44.65
C PRO A 662 22.11 -14.25 45.84
N LYS A 663 21.41 -13.86 46.90
CA LYS A 663 22.07 -13.48 48.15
C LYS A 663 23.00 -14.64 48.47
N ARG A 664 24.31 -14.37 48.60
CA ARG A 664 25.31 -15.38 48.99
C ARG A 664 24.71 -16.20 50.11
N VAL A 665 24.57 -17.50 49.89
CA VAL A 665 24.10 -18.46 50.88
C VAL A 665 24.93 -18.20 52.14
N LYS A 666 24.31 -17.71 53.22
CA LYS A 666 24.95 -17.83 54.53
C LYS A 666 25.09 -19.33 54.76
N GLU A 667 26.32 -19.83 54.92
CA GLU A 667 26.69 -21.24 55.04
C GLU A 667 26.08 -21.98 56.26
N SER A 668 24.86 -21.66 56.73
CA SER A 668 24.32 -22.21 57.99
C SER A 668 22.95 -22.89 57.91
N GLU A 669 22.23 -22.90 56.78
CA GLU A 669 20.98 -23.67 56.67
C GLU A 669 21.20 -25.04 56.01
N THR A 670 21.07 -26.11 56.79
CA THR A 670 21.17 -27.49 56.31
C THR A 670 19.97 -27.86 55.44
N HIS A 671 20.18 -28.72 54.44
CA HIS A 671 19.12 -29.20 53.54
C HIS A 671 17.87 -29.73 54.27
N VAL A 672 18.06 -30.33 55.44
CA VAL A 672 16.99 -30.84 56.32
C VAL A 672 16.07 -29.71 56.83
N LYS A 673 16.63 -28.56 57.22
CA LYS A 673 15.84 -27.41 57.69
C LYS A 673 14.98 -26.80 56.57
N LEU A 674 15.53 -26.69 55.36
CA LEU A 674 14.77 -26.23 54.20
C LEU A 674 13.62 -27.19 53.83
N GLN A 675 13.82 -28.51 53.99
CA GLN A 675 12.74 -29.49 53.81
C GLN A 675 11.65 -29.38 54.89
N GLN A 676 12.01 -29.08 56.14
CA GLN A 676 11.05 -28.83 57.21
C GLN A 676 10.24 -27.55 56.94
N LYS A 677 10.89 -26.45 56.54
CA LYS A 677 10.21 -25.22 56.10
C LYS A 677 9.25 -25.50 54.94
N MET A 678 9.66 -26.30 53.95
CA MET A 678 8.80 -26.68 52.83
C MET A 678 7.54 -27.44 53.29
N LYS A 679 7.68 -28.42 54.19
CA LYS A 679 6.53 -29.16 54.74
C LYS A 679 5.60 -28.24 55.53
N LEU A 680 6.15 -27.32 56.32
CA LEU A 680 5.34 -26.33 57.05
C LEU A 680 4.52 -25.46 56.10
N ALA A 681 5.13 -24.97 55.03
CA ALA A 681 4.42 -24.19 54.01
C ALA A 681 3.32 -25.00 53.30
N GLU A 682 3.54 -26.31 53.06
CA GLU A 682 2.52 -27.20 52.51
C GLU A 682 1.33 -27.38 53.46
N VAL A 683 1.56 -27.49 54.77
CA VAL A 683 0.48 -27.55 55.79
C VAL A 683 -0.28 -26.23 55.85
N LEU A 684 0.42 -25.09 55.87
CA LEU A 684 -0.21 -23.77 55.84
C LEU A 684 -1.07 -23.59 54.59
N ALA A 685 -0.61 -24.06 53.44
CA ALA A 685 -1.38 -24.02 52.19
C ALA A 685 -2.59 -24.96 52.20
N SER A 686 -2.50 -26.16 52.80
CA SER A 686 -3.67 -27.04 52.95
C SER A 686 -4.73 -26.42 53.85
N ASP A 687 -4.32 -25.62 54.83
CA ASP A 687 -5.18 -24.89 55.74
C ASP A 687 -5.68 -23.55 55.15
N SER A 688 -5.46 -23.33 53.84
CA SER A 688 -5.81 -22.09 53.12
C SER A 688 -5.12 -20.81 53.64
N GLN A 689 -4.05 -20.95 54.43
CA GLN A 689 -3.22 -19.84 54.89
C GLN A 689 -2.16 -19.51 53.83
N TRP A 690 -2.62 -18.96 52.70
CA TRP A 690 -1.79 -18.76 51.50
C TRP A 690 -0.69 -17.71 51.66
N LEU A 691 -0.90 -16.65 52.45
CA LEU A 691 0.11 -15.59 52.64
C LEU A 691 1.31 -16.07 53.48
N PRO A 692 1.13 -16.72 54.65
CA PRO A 692 2.23 -17.35 55.37
C PRO A 692 2.97 -18.43 54.56
N ALA A 693 2.22 -19.24 53.79
CA ALA A 693 2.82 -20.22 52.89
C ALA A 693 3.67 -19.56 51.78
N LEU A 694 3.18 -18.45 51.21
CA LEU A 694 3.89 -17.66 50.21
C LEU A 694 5.22 -17.13 50.76
N GLU A 695 5.24 -16.53 51.95
CA GLU A 695 6.45 -15.98 52.57
C GLU A 695 7.56 -17.05 52.73
N ILE A 696 7.19 -18.25 53.20
CA ILE A 696 8.12 -19.37 53.36
C ILE A 696 8.62 -19.86 51.99
N TRP A 697 7.74 -20.01 51.01
CA TRP A 697 8.14 -20.41 49.65
C TRP A 697 9.02 -19.37 48.97
N SER A 698 8.76 -18.07 49.15
CA SER A 698 9.62 -16.99 48.65
C SER A 698 11.02 -17.03 49.26
N ASP A 699 11.15 -17.31 50.56
CA ASP A 699 12.45 -17.49 51.24
C ASP A 699 13.22 -18.67 50.66
N ILE A 700 12.57 -19.84 50.54
CA ILE A 700 13.20 -21.05 49.98
C ILE A 700 13.58 -20.84 48.50
N ALA A 701 12.75 -20.17 47.71
CA ALA A 701 13.01 -19.90 46.29
C ALA A 701 14.25 -19.01 46.07
N GLN A 702 14.60 -18.17 47.05
CA GLN A 702 15.79 -17.30 47.00
C GLN A 702 17.05 -17.94 47.58
N THR A 703 16.90 -18.81 48.58
CA THR A 703 18.02 -19.33 49.40
C THR A 703 18.45 -20.74 49.03
N ALA A 704 17.54 -21.59 48.55
CA ALA A 704 17.85 -22.96 48.18
C ALA A 704 18.57 -23.03 46.82
N SER A 705 19.50 -23.97 46.69
CA SER A 705 19.97 -24.50 45.41
C SER A 705 19.33 -25.89 45.21
N SER A 706 19.11 -26.33 43.95
CA SER A 706 18.53 -27.64 43.53
C SER A 706 17.00 -27.71 43.32
N LYS A 707 16.46 -28.93 43.13
CA LYS A 707 15.03 -29.25 42.94
C LYS A 707 14.10 -28.67 44.02
N LEU A 708 14.63 -28.43 45.24
CA LEU A 708 13.85 -27.82 46.31
C LEU A 708 13.51 -26.34 46.00
N GLN A 709 14.43 -25.64 45.32
CA GLN A 709 14.22 -24.28 44.83
C GLN A 709 13.11 -24.26 43.78
N GLU A 710 13.14 -25.17 42.80
CA GLU A 710 12.09 -25.29 41.77
C GLU A 710 10.72 -25.55 42.39
N LYS A 711 10.63 -26.48 43.35
CA LYS A 711 9.37 -26.79 44.03
C LYS A 711 8.82 -25.56 44.77
N ALA A 712 9.69 -24.79 45.42
CA ALA A 712 9.32 -23.55 46.08
C ALA A 712 8.82 -22.49 45.10
N GLN A 713 9.54 -22.29 43.98
CA GLN A 713 9.15 -21.35 42.91
C GLN A 713 7.78 -21.70 42.31
N ILE A 714 7.50 -22.99 42.08
CA ILE A 714 6.20 -23.45 41.60
C ILE A 714 5.09 -23.12 42.60
N LYS A 715 5.33 -23.43 43.88
CA LYS A 715 4.35 -23.21 44.95
C LYS A 715 4.13 -21.72 45.27
N GLU A 716 5.17 -20.91 45.17
CA GLU A 716 5.10 -19.44 45.27
C GLU A 716 4.11 -18.86 44.24
N ILE A 717 4.20 -19.29 42.97
CA ILE A 717 3.27 -18.86 41.92
C ILE A 717 1.84 -19.36 42.18
N GLU A 718 1.67 -20.59 42.67
CA GLU A 718 0.34 -21.12 43.04
C GLU A 718 -0.31 -20.26 44.13
N ALA A 719 0.43 -19.89 45.18
CA ALA A 719 -0.05 -19.01 46.23
C ALA A 719 -0.43 -17.63 45.70
N LEU A 720 0.39 -17.01 44.85
CA LEU A 720 0.07 -15.70 44.26
C LEU A 720 -1.24 -15.74 43.46
N PHE A 721 -1.46 -16.79 42.65
CA PHE A 721 -2.73 -16.96 41.94
C PHE A 721 -3.93 -17.18 42.88
N LYS A 722 -3.73 -17.87 44.02
CA LYS A 722 -4.79 -18.08 45.03
C LYS A 722 -5.11 -16.82 45.82
N LEU A 723 -4.14 -15.95 46.01
CA LEU A 723 -4.27 -14.64 46.65
C LEU A 723 -4.82 -13.55 45.70
N GLY A 724 -4.99 -13.85 44.41
CA GLY A 724 -5.46 -12.87 43.41
C GLY A 724 -4.36 -11.95 42.85
N GLU A 725 -3.09 -12.21 43.19
CA GLU A 725 -1.91 -11.45 42.76
C GLU A 725 -1.43 -11.85 41.36
N TYR A 726 -2.31 -11.76 40.37
CA TYR A 726 -2.07 -12.22 39.00
C TYR A 726 -0.87 -11.53 38.33
N TYR A 727 -0.70 -10.23 38.56
CA TYR A 727 0.39 -9.44 37.99
C TYR A 727 1.76 -9.90 38.50
N LEU A 728 1.89 -10.09 39.82
CA LEU A 728 3.13 -10.58 40.44
C LEU A 728 3.46 -12.01 40.02
N ALA A 729 2.43 -12.87 39.94
CA ALA A 729 2.57 -14.23 39.44
C ALA A 729 3.10 -14.22 37.99
N GLU A 730 2.50 -13.40 37.13
CA GLU A 730 2.91 -13.26 35.74
C GLU A 730 4.35 -12.72 35.63
N MET A 731 4.70 -11.64 36.33
CA MET A 731 6.05 -11.08 36.33
C MET A 731 7.11 -12.13 36.70
N LYS A 732 6.87 -12.91 37.76
CA LYS A 732 7.78 -13.98 38.18
C LYS A 732 7.88 -15.09 37.15
N LEU A 733 6.75 -15.51 36.56
CA LEU A 733 6.74 -16.48 35.47
C LEU A 733 7.54 -16.00 34.25
N ARG A 734 7.40 -14.74 33.85
CA ARG A 734 8.20 -14.12 32.78
C ARG A 734 9.69 -14.15 33.14
N GLY A 735 10.04 -13.84 34.40
CA GLY A 735 11.41 -13.93 34.90
C GLY A 735 11.99 -15.34 34.89
N TYR A 736 11.22 -16.36 35.30
CA TYR A 736 11.66 -17.74 35.22
C TYR A 736 11.86 -18.20 33.78
N LEU A 737 11.03 -17.73 32.83
CA LEU A 737 11.20 -18.04 31.42
C LEU A 737 12.50 -17.44 30.84
N LEU A 738 12.78 -16.17 31.13
CA LEU A 738 13.93 -15.45 30.57
C LEU A 738 15.26 -15.83 31.23
N TYR A 739 15.29 -15.96 32.55
CA TYR A 739 16.53 -16.06 33.34
C TYR A 739 16.66 -17.37 34.14
N GLY A 740 15.67 -18.27 34.07
CA GLY A 740 15.69 -19.54 34.78
C GLY A 740 16.85 -20.44 34.33
N LYS A 741 17.77 -20.75 35.27
CA LYS A 741 18.95 -21.60 34.98
C LYS A 741 18.58 -23.06 34.66
N ASN A 742 17.45 -23.57 35.18
CA ASN A 742 16.99 -24.93 34.90
C ASN A 742 16.03 -24.96 33.67
N PRO A 743 16.26 -25.80 32.65
CA PRO A 743 15.29 -26.04 31.58
C PRO A 743 13.88 -26.46 32.05
N SER A 744 13.74 -27.17 33.17
CA SER A 744 12.44 -27.60 33.72
C SER A 744 11.57 -26.40 34.12
N ILE A 745 12.13 -25.44 34.86
CA ILE A 745 11.39 -24.25 35.32
C ILE A 745 11.01 -23.34 34.15
N ARG A 746 11.87 -23.21 33.13
CA ARG A 746 11.56 -22.47 31.90
C ARG A 746 10.38 -23.10 31.14
N THR A 747 10.39 -24.43 31.00
CA THR A 747 9.31 -25.17 30.34
C THR A 747 8.00 -25.03 31.12
N TRP A 748 8.03 -25.19 32.44
CA TRP A 748 6.86 -25.00 33.29
C TRP A 748 6.33 -23.57 33.22
N ALA A 749 7.20 -22.56 33.30
CA ALA A 749 6.81 -21.15 33.22
C ALA A 749 6.15 -20.82 31.87
N LYS A 750 6.70 -21.35 30.77
CA LYS A 750 6.11 -21.25 29.42
C LYS A 750 4.69 -21.81 29.40
N GLU A 751 4.48 -23.05 29.82
CA GLU A 751 3.15 -23.68 29.78
C GLU A 751 2.16 -22.97 30.71
N ARG A 752 2.63 -22.46 31.85
CA ARG A 752 1.79 -21.71 32.78
C ARG A 752 1.38 -20.35 32.22
N LEU A 753 2.29 -19.59 31.61
CA LEU A 753 1.99 -18.33 30.92
C LEU A 753 1.03 -18.56 29.75
N ARG A 754 1.31 -19.56 28.91
CA ARG A 754 0.43 -19.94 27.80
C ARG A 754 -0.98 -20.25 28.29
N SER A 755 -1.10 -21.10 29.30
CA SER A 755 -2.41 -21.49 29.86
C SER A 755 -3.15 -20.30 30.45
N TYR A 756 -2.42 -19.39 31.12
CA TYR A 756 -2.98 -18.16 31.67
C TYR A 756 -3.52 -17.25 30.56
N PHE A 757 -2.72 -16.93 29.54
CA PHE A 757 -3.13 -16.05 28.46
C PHE A 757 -4.24 -16.64 27.57
N VAL A 758 -4.24 -17.96 27.35
CA VAL A 758 -5.36 -18.63 26.66
C VAL A 758 -6.65 -18.50 27.46
N LYS A 759 -6.60 -18.70 28.78
CA LYS A 759 -7.77 -18.59 29.66
C LYS A 759 -8.32 -17.16 29.68
N THR A 760 -7.45 -16.16 29.68
CA THR A 760 -7.84 -14.73 29.66
C THR A 760 -8.13 -14.19 28.27
N HIS A 761 -8.01 -15.01 27.22
CA HIS A 761 -8.17 -14.62 25.82
C HIS A 761 -7.23 -13.47 25.39
N ASP A 762 -6.04 -13.40 26.00
CA ASP A 762 -5.02 -12.39 25.71
C ASP A 762 -4.12 -12.83 24.54
N ILE A 763 -4.65 -12.63 23.33
CA ILE A 763 -4.02 -12.98 22.05
C ILE A 763 -2.69 -12.23 21.86
N GLU A 764 -2.59 -10.99 22.35
CA GLU A 764 -1.37 -10.19 22.19
C GLU A 764 -0.26 -10.71 23.10
N SER A 765 -0.55 -11.00 24.37
CA SER A 765 0.44 -11.60 25.28
C SER A 765 0.89 -12.99 24.80
N LEU A 766 0.05 -13.72 24.05
CA LEU A 766 0.46 -14.96 23.38
C LEU A 766 1.42 -14.69 22.21
N SER A 767 1.14 -13.68 21.37
CA SER A 767 2.11 -13.24 20.36
C SER A 767 3.43 -12.79 20.98
N ASP A 768 3.39 -12.08 22.11
CA ASP A 768 4.57 -11.62 22.83
C ASP A 768 5.39 -12.82 23.35
N LEU A 769 4.73 -13.75 24.04
CA LEU A 769 5.34 -14.98 24.57
C LEU A 769 6.06 -15.78 23.47
N PHE A 770 5.40 -16.05 22.34
CA PHE A 770 6.00 -16.85 21.27
C PHE A 770 7.03 -16.08 20.44
N SER A 771 6.98 -14.74 20.42
CA SER A 771 8.07 -13.92 19.87
C SER A 771 9.32 -14.04 20.75
N VAL A 772 9.17 -13.99 22.07
CA VAL A 772 10.27 -14.18 23.03
C VAL A 772 10.89 -15.56 22.88
N LEU A 773 10.05 -16.60 22.81
CA LEU A 773 10.50 -17.97 22.61
C LEU A 773 11.30 -18.14 21.32
N LEU A 774 10.95 -17.44 20.24
CA LEU A 774 11.76 -17.45 19.02
C LEU A 774 13.11 -16.74 19.16
N VAL A 775 13.27 -15.81 20.09
CA VAL A 775 14.58 -15.18 20.37
C VAL A 775 15.43 -16.11 21.24
N ILE A 776 14.87 -16.63 22.34
CA ILE A 776 15.65 -17.43 23.31
C ILE A 776 15.85 -18.89 22.91
N GLU A 777 14.90 -19.48 22.20
CA GLU A 777 14.88 -20.89 21.80
C GLU A 777 14.17 -21.05 20.44
N PRO A 778 14.81 -20.62 19.34
CA PRO A 778 14.18 -20.62 18.02
C PRO A 778 13.97 -22.05 17.51
N THR A 779 12.78 -22.59 17.72
CA THR A 779 12.37 -23.90 17.18
C THR A 779 11.23 -23.71 16.17
N PRO A 780 11.09 -24.62 15.18
CA PRO A 780 9.95 -24.57 14.28
C PRO A 780 8.60 -24.66 15.01
N SER A 781 8.53 -25.38 16.13
CA SER A 781 7.32 -25.47 16.96
C SER A 781 6.88 -24.10 17.49
N HIS A 782 7.82 -23.30 18.03
CA HIS A 782 7.54 -21.94 18.46
C HIS A 782 7.16 -21.03 17.28
N ALA A 783 7.73 -21.24 16.09
CA ALA A 783 7.35 -20.51 14.88
C ALA A 783 5.90 -20.81 14.45
N ILE A 784 5.47 -22.07 14.52
CA ILE A 784 4.09 -22.48 14.22
C ILE A 784 3.10 -21.82 15.19
N GLU A 785 3.41 -21.80 16.48
CA GLU A 785 2.58 -21.14 17.48
C GLU A 785 2.50 -19.64 17.22
N LEU A 786 3.63 -18.95 17.01
CA LEU A 786 3.64 -17.52 16.67
C LEU A 786 2.83 -17.24 15.41
N MET A 787 2.98 -18.06 14.36
CA MET A 787 2.21 -17.93 13.12
C MET A 787 0.70 -17.95 13.37
N SER A 788 0.22 -18.83 14.27
CA SER A 788 -1.20 -18.89 14.62
C SER A 788 -1.70 -17.62 15.30
N TRP A 789 -0.88 -17.02 16.16
CA TRP A 789 -1.21 -15.78 16.88
C TRP A 789 -1.10 -14.55 15.98
N LEU A 790 -0.14 -14.50 15.06
CA LEU A 790 -0.03 -13.47 14.02
C LEU A 790 -1.29 -13.42 13.15
N LEU A 791 -1.82 -14.58 12.72
CA LEU A 791 -3.08 -14.63 11.97
C LEU A 791 -4.25 -14.08 12.80
N LYS A 792 -4.38 -14.49 14.07
CA LYS A 792 -5.42 -13.98 14.97
C LYS A 792 -5.31 -12.47 15.22
N ASN A 793 -4.10 -11.92 15.17
CA ASN A 793 -3.81 -10.48 15.24
C ASN A 793 -3.86 -9.77 13.88
N ASN A 794 -4.40 -10.41 12.83
CA ASN A 794 -4.55 -9.85 11.48
C ASN A 794 -3.22 -9.42 10.83
N GLU A 795 -2.15 -10.20 11.04
CA GLU A 795 -0.82 -10.00 10.45
C GLU A 795 -0.45 -11.14 9.45
N PRO A 796 -1.24 -11.36 8.37
CA PRO A 796 -1.07 -12.52 7.49
C PRO A 796 0.24 -12.53 6.71
N LYS A 797 0.76 -11.36 6.31
CA LYS A 797 2.05 -11.28 5.60
C LYS A 797 3.20 -11.73 6.50
N LEU A 798 3.22 -11.29 7.77
CA LEU A 798 4.22 -11.73 8.75
C LEU A 798 4.09 -13.23 9.05
N ALA A 799 2.85 -13.72 9.20
CA ALA A 799 2.58 -15.14 9.39
C ALA A 799 3.06 -15.98 8.20
N LEU A 800 2.83 -15.52 6.97
CA LEU A 800 3.24 -16.21 5.75
C LEU A 800 4.77 -16.23 5.62
N MET A 801 5.44 -15.08 5.83
CA MET A 801 6.91 -14.99 5.84
C MET A 801 7.49 -16.01 6.82
N LEU A 802 7.00 -16.04 8.07
CA LEU A 802 7.45 -16.99 9.08
C LEU A 802 7.16 -18.45 8.67
N GLY A 803 5.95 -18.73 8.22
CA GLY A 803 5.51 -20.07 7.80
C GLY A 803 6.33 -20.66 6.66
N LEU A 804 6.79 -19.82 5.73
CA LEU A 804 7.63 -20.24 4.61
C LEU A 804 9.09 -20.50 5.00
N THR A 805 9.54 -20.07 6.18
CA THR A 805 10.86 -20.43 6.71
C THR A 805 10.89 -21.81 7.36
N ILE A 806 9.73 -22.35 7.75
CA ILE A 806 9.60 -23.64 8.47
C ILE A 806 10.00 -24.81 7.55
N PRO A 807 10.79 -25.79 8.03
CA PRO A 807 11.17 -26.97 7.24
C PRO A 807 9.96 -27.76 6.71
N ASP A 808 10.03 -28.27 5.48
CA ASP A 808 8.91 -28.90 4.76
C ASP A 808 8.17 -29.98 5.57
N LYS A 809 8.90 -30.83 6.30
CA LYS A 809 8.32 -31.92 7.11
C LYS A 809 7.43 -31.42 8.26
N GLN A 810 7.61 -30.17 8.70
CA GLN A 810 6.93 -29.56 9.84
C GLN A 810 6.01 -28.40 9.43
N LYS A 811 5.87 -28.12 8.12
CA LYS A 811 5.07 -26.99 7.64
C LYS A 811 3.60 -27.10 8.09
N PRO A 812 3.03 -26.07 8.75
CA PRO A 812 1.63 -26.07 9.12
C PRO A 812 0.76 -25.70 7.90
N ILE A 813 0.53 -26.66 7.00
CA ILE A 813 -0.12 -26.47 5.69
C ILE A 813 -1.40 -25.61 5.79
N ASN A 814 -2.29 -25.91 6.75
CA ASN A 814 -3.54 -25.17 6.91
C ASN A 814 -3.30 -23.69 7.29
N LEU A 815 -2.32 -23.37 8.15
CA LEU A 815 -1.99 -21.99 8.49
C LEU A 815 -1.35 -21.26 7.30
N ILE A 816 -0.49 -21.94 6.53
CA ILE A 816 0.11 -21.37 5.30
C ILE A 816 -0.97 -21.06 4.28
N LEU A 817 -1.97 -21.94 4.11
CA LEU A 817 -3.10 -21.70 3.21
C LEU A 817 -3.91 -20.47 3.61
N TYR A 818 -4.20 -20.28 4.91
CA TYR A 818 -4.84 -19.06 5.38
C TYR A 818 -4.01 -17.80 5.09
N ALA A 819 -2.72 -17.84 5.46
CA ALA A 819 -1.84 -16.69 5.31
C ALA A 819 -1.62 -16.33 3.82
N ALA A 820 -1.48 -17.33 2.95
CA ALA A 820 -1.34 -17.18 1.51
C ALA A 820 -2.63 -16.63 0.86
N TYR A 821 -3.81 -17.11 1.29
CA TYR A 821 -5.09 -16.57 0.83
C TYR A 821 -5.24 -15.09 1.17
N GLN A 822 -5.01 -14.72 2.43
CA GLN A 822 -5.13 -13.32 2.86
C GLN A 822 -4.07 -12.40 2.25
N SER A 823 -2.88 -12.93 1.96
CA SER A 823 -1.80 -12.20 1.28
C SER A 823 -1.92 -12.22 -0.25
N GLN A 824 -2.91 -12.93 -0.79
CA GLN A 824 -3.15 -13.13 -2.24
C GLN A 824 -1.94 -13.76 -2.97
N TRP A 825 -1.22 -14.66 -2.29
CA TRP A 825 -0.10 -15.43 -2.85
C TRP A 825 -0.65 -16.75 -3.41
N TRP A 826 -1.23 -16.67 -4.61
CA TRP A 826 -2.02 -17.75 -5.20
C TRP A 826 -1.19 -18.94 -5.68
N LYS A 827 0.08 -18.75 -6.07
CA LYS A 827 0.95 -19.87 -6.47
C LYS A 827 1.28 -20.77 -5.28
N ILE A 828 1.61 -20.17 -4.14
CA ILE A 828 1.86 -20.82 -2.86
C ILE A 828 0.56 -21.45 -2.36
N TYR A 829 -0.57 -20.73 -2.43
CA TYR A 829 -1.87 -21.28 -2.07
C TYR A 829 -2.20 -22.54 -2.87
N ASN A 830 -2.09 -22.49 -4.20
CA ASN A 830 -2.37 -23.61 -5.08
C ASN A 830 -1.42 -24.79 -4.81
N HIS A 831 -0.14 -24.52 -4.59
CA HIS A 831 0.86 -25.54 -4.26
C HIS A 831 0.49 -26.30 -2.98
N PHE A 832 0.24 -25.58 -1.89
CA PHE A 832 -0.10 -26.21 -0.60
C PHE A 832 -1.49 -26.82 -0.58
N SER A 833 -2.44 -26.29 -1.35
CA SER A 833 -3.81 -26.84 -1.39
C SER A 833 -3.82 -28.27 -1.95
N ASN A 834 -2.90 -28.59 -2.86
CA ASN A 834 -2.74 -29.93 -3.42
C ASN A 834 -2.02 -30.90 -2.46
N GLN A 835 -1.30 -30.39 -1.46
CA GLN A 835 -0.58 -31.19 -0.46
C GLN A 835 -1.42 -31.51 0.78
N VAL A 836 -2.65 -30.97 0.87
CA VAL A 836 -3.59 -31.29 1.94
C VAL A 836 -3.90 -32.79 1.92
N ARG A 837 -3.71 -33.44 3.08
CA ARG A 837 -3.75 -34.89 3.22
C ARG A 837 -5.15 -35.46 3.04
N THR A 838 -6.15 -34.85 3.66
CA THR A 838 -7.52 -35.35 3.62
C THR A 838 -8.25 -34.83 2.36
N PRO A 839 -9.03 -35.68 1.66
CA PRO A 839 -9.82 -35.23 0.51
C PRO A 839 -10.82 -34.12 0.86
N GLU A 840 -11.44 -34.21 2.04
CA GLU A 840 -12.43 -33.22 2.51
C GLU A 840 -11.81 -31.83 2.69
N GLU A 841 -10.68 -31.71 3.39
CA GLU A 841 -10.00 -30.43 3.55
C GLU A 841 -9.45 -29.92 2.21
N ARG A 842 -8.99 -30.83 1.33
CA ARG A 842 -8.54 -30.44 -0.01
C ARG A 842 -9.69 -29.84 -0.82
N HIS A 843 -10.87 -30.44 -0.80
CA HIS A 843 -12.07 -29.87 -1.43
C HIS A 843 -12.43 -28.53 -0.81
N PHE A 844 -12.37 -28.41 0.52
CA PHE A 844 -12.64 -27.15 1.22
C PHE A 844 -11.74 -26.02 0.71
N TRP A 845 -10.42 -26.23 0.71
CA TRP A 845 -9.46 -25.22 0.28
C TRP A 845 -9.58 -24.92 -1.22
N LYS A 846 -9.75 -25.93 -2.07
CA LYS A 846 -10.00 -25.69 -3.49
C LYS A 846 -11.29 -24.89 -3.73
N ALA A 847 -12.34 -25.12 -2.95
CA ALA A 847 -13.57 -24.34 -3.04
C ALA A 847 -13.35 -22.86 -2.72
N LEU A 848 -12.60 -22.54 -1.66
CA LEU A 848 -12.26 -21.15 -1.33
C LEU A 848 -11.48 -20.46 -2.46
N GLY A 849 -10.50 -21.14 -3.07
CA GLY A 849 -9.79 -20.61 -4.24
C GLY A 849 -10.71 -20.38 -5.46
N LEU A 850 -11.77 -21.18 -5.62
CA LEU A 850 -12.78 -20.97 -6.65
C LEU A 850 -13.73 -19.81 -6.34
N LEU A 851 -14.04 -19.56 -5.06
CA LEU A 851 -14.84 -18.39 -4.63
C LEU A 851 -14.14 -17.08 -5.00
N GLU A 852 -12.83 -16.99 -4.80
CA GLU A 852 -12.01 -15.83 -5.23
C GLU A 852 -12.05 -15.63 -6.75
N LYS A 853 -11.98 -16.73 -7.50
CA LYS A 853 -12.15 -16.72 -8.96
C LYS A 853 -13.60 -16.57 -9.41
N ARG A 854 -14.54 -16.31 -8.49
CA ARG A 854 -15.99 -16.16 -8.71
C ARG A 854 -16.67 -17.36 -9.36
N LYS A 855 -16.07 -18.54 -9.28
CA LYS A 855 -16.63 -19.79 -9.78
C LYS A 855 -17.54 -20.41 -8.72
N ILE A 856 -18.58 -19.67 -8.32
CA ILE A 856 -19.47 -20.01 -7.18
C ILE A 856 -20.10 -21.40 -7.36
N LYS A 857 -20.57 -21.74 -8.56
CA LYS A 857 -21.17 -23.06 -8.84
C LYS A 857 -20.17 -24.20 -8.62
N GLU A 858 -18.95 -24.06 -9.15
CA GLU A 858 -17.89 -25.06 -8.98
C GLU A 858 -17.48 -25.14 -7.50
N ALA A 859 -17.40 -24.00 -6.80
CA ALA A 859 -17.10 -23.95 -5.37
C ALA A 859 -18.17 -24.66 -4.52
N LEU A 860 -19.46 -24.45 -4.79
CA LEU A 860 -20.56 -25.11 -4.09
C LEU A 860 -20.50 -26.64 -4.26
N GLY A 861 -20.15 -27.12 -5.46
CA GLY A 861 -19.96 -28.56 -5.73
C GLY A 861 -18.80 -29.18 -4.93
N LEU A 862 -17.70 -28.43 -4.74
CA LEU A 862 -16.61 -28.87 -3.88
C LEU A 862 -16.96 -28.80 -2.38
N LEU A 863 -17.71 -27.78 -1.95
CA LEU A 863 -18.11 -27.62 -0.55
C LEU A 863 -19.02 -28.76 -0.05
N GLU A 864 -19.82 -29.34 -0.94
CA GLU A 864 -20.64 -30.53 -0.65
C GLU A 864 -19.80 -31.75 -0.26
N HIS A 865 -18.61 -31.88 -0.84
CA HIS A 865 -17.69 -32.98 -0.58
C HIS A 865 -16.57 -32.61 0.42
N ALA A 866 -16.72 -31.49 1.12
CA ALA A 866 -15.74 -30.93 2.05
C ALA A 866 -16.12 -31.15 3.53
N GLY A 867 -16.89 -32.20 3.80
CA GLY A 867 -17.33 -32.60 5.14
C GLY A 867 -18.21 -31.55 5.84
N VAL A 868 -18.25 -31.63 7.17
CA VAL A 868 -19.08 -30.73 8.01
C VAL A 868 -18.73 -29.26 7.81
N ARG A 869 -17.43 -28.97 7.67
CA ARG A 869 -16.94 -27.61 7.46
C ARG A 869 -17.39 -27.07 6.11
N GLY A 870 -17.31 -27.88 5.05
CA GLY A 870 -17.81 -27.57 3.72
C GLY A 870 -19.30 -27.27 3.71
N GLN A 871 -20.10 -28.14 4.35
CA GLN A 871 -21.55 -27.97 4.40
C GLN A 871 -21.98 -26.67 5.10
N LYS A 872 -21.30 -26.27 6.18
CA LYS A 872 -21.54 -24.99 6.85
C LYS A 872 -21.32 -23.81 5.88
N TRP A 873 -20.22 -23.83 5.14
CA TRP A 873 -19.92 -22.81 4.12
C TRP A 873 -20.92 -22.82 2.96
N LYS A 874 -21.30 -24.00 2.46
CA LYS A 874 -22.32 -24.16 1.40
C LYS A 874 -23.64 -23.52 1.82
N ASN A 875 -24.16 -23.90 2.99
CA ASN A 875 -25.42 -23.36 3.52
C ASN A 875 -25.33 -21.84 3.72
N HIS A 876 -24.21 -21.36 4.23
CA HIS A 876 -23.99 -19.94 4.48
C HIS A 876 -23.92 -19.13 3.16
N LEU A 877 -23.30 -19.64 2.09
CA LEU A 877 -23.30 -19.03 0.75
C LEU A 877 -24.71 -19.00 0.14
N VAL A 878 -25.47 -20.10 0.25
CA VAL A 878 -26.84 -20.16 -0.27
C VAL A 878 -27.74 -19.13 0.45
N LYS A 879 -27.63 -19.00 1.78
CA LYS A 879 -28.35 -17.97 2.55
C LYS A 879 -27.98 -16.55 2.11
N ALA A 880 -26.70 -16.31 1.80
CA ALA A 880 -26.25 -15.01 1.27
C ALA A 880 -26.94 -14.65 -0.06
N CYS A 881 -27.08 -15.63 -0.97
CA CYS A 881 -27.79 -15.44 -2.23
C CYS A 881 -29.26 -15.05 -2.03
N GLN A 882 -29.94 -15.71 -1.09
CA GLN A 882 -31.36 -15.44 -0.78
C GLN A 882 -31.54 -14.03 -0.20
N ILE A 883 -30.65 -13.62 0.70
CA ILE A 883 -30.63 -12.25 1.25
C ILE A 883 -30.40 -11.23 0.14
N LEU A 884 -29.43 -11.47 -0.74
CA LEU A 884 -29.10 -10.59 -1.86
C LEU A 884 -30.31 -10.38 -2.79
N GLN A 885 -31.05 -11.45 -3.11
CA GLN A 885 -32.27 -11.38 -3.91
C GLN A 885 -33.31 -10.45 -3.28
N LYS A 886 -33.58 -10.59 -1.97
CA LYS A 886 -34.55 -9.76 -1.26
C LYS A 886 -34.09 -8.30 -1.07
N ILE A 887 -32.79 -8.07 -0.86
CA ILE A 887 -32.21 -6.72 -0.77
C ILE A 887 -32.39 -5.92 -2.08
N ASN A 888 -32.50 -6.60 -3.21
CA ASN A 888 -32.76 -6.00 -4.51
C ASN A 888 -34.24 -5.80 -4.81
N SER A 889 -35.14 -6.12 -3.88
CA SER A 889 -36.57 -5.86 -4.03
C SER A 889 -36.86 -4.35 -4.11
N GLU A 890 -37.86 -3.99 -4.91
CA GLU A 890 -38.36 -2.61 -4.94
C GLU A 890 -39.07 -2.25 -3.62
N GLN A 891 -39.63 -3.24 -2.91
CA GLN A 891 -40.37 -3.05 -1.68
C GLN A 891 -39.43 -2.76 -0.51
N LEU A 892 -39.72 -1.70 0.27
CA LEU A 892 -38.91 -1.35 1.44
C LEU A 892 -39.00 -2.42 2.53
N ALA A 893 -40.19 -2.96 2.78
CA ALA A 893 -40.41 -3.97 3.83
C ALA A 893 -39.59 -5.26 3.59
N GLU A 894 -39.52 -5.74 2.34
CA GLU A 894 -38.69 -6.90 1.99
C GLU A 894 -37.20 -6.62 2.19
N ARG A 895 -36.76 -5.38 1.91
CA ARG A 895 -35.38 -4.94 2.13
C ARG A 895 -35.03 -4.82 3.60
N GLU A 896 -35.95 -4.33 4.43
CA GLU A 896 -35.78 -4.27 5.89
C GLU A 896 -35.68 -5.68 6.50
N GLU A 897 -36.56 -6.61 6.11
CA GLU A 897 -36.50 -8.01 6.55
C GLU A 897 -35.17 -8.67 6.13
N ALA A 898 -34.75 -8.46 4.88
CA ALA A 898 -33.51 -9.00 4.38
C ALA A 898 -32.28 -8.40 5.07
N LEU A 899 -32.32 -7.13 5.46
CA LEU A 899 -31.26 -6.50 6.25
C LEU A 899 -31.14 -7.16 7.62
N SER A 900 -32.25 -7.44 8.31
CA SER A 900 -32.21 -8.18 9.58
C SER A 900 -31.68 -9.62 9.40
N GLN A 901 -31.98 -10.27 8.26
CA GLN A 901 -31.40 -11.58 7.93
C GLN A 901 -29.89 -11.50 7.64
N TRP A 902 -29.44 -10.42 7.00
CA TRP A 902 -28.03 -10.14 6.73
C TRP A 902 -27.24 -9.93 8.01
N GLU A 903 -27.77 -9.15 8.94
CA GLU A 903 -27.18 -8.93 10.27
C GLU A 903 -26.90 -10.25 11.00
N ILE A 904 -27.89 -11.16 11.03
CA ILE A 904 -27.74 -12.50 11.62
C ILE A 904 -26.71 -13.32 10.84
N TRP A 905 -26.82 -13.32 9.51
CA TRP A 905 -25.94 -14.08 8.64
C TRP A 905 -24.46 -13.69 8.84
N GLN A 906 -24.14 -12.40 8.90
CA GLN A 906 -22.76 -11.90 9.03
C GLN A 906 -22.13 -12.38 10.34
N ARG A 907 -22.88 -12.34 11.44
CA ARG A 907 -22.43 -12.83 12.74
C ARG A 907 -22.17 -14.35 12.74
N GLU A 908 -22.94 -15.10 11.96
CA GLU A 908 -22.86 -16.55 11.84
C GLU A 908 -21.82 -17.01 10.79
N GLN A 909 -21.00 -16.10 10.26
CA GLN A 909 -20.05 -16.43 9.20
C GLN A 909 -19.05 -17.52 9.65
N PRO A 910 -18.95 -18.64 8.92
CA PRO A 910 -18.11 -19.76 9.31
C PRO A 910 -16.63 -19.42 9.12
N GLY A 911 -15.80 -19.87 10.06
CA GLY A 911 -14.34 -19.72 10.00
C GLY A 911 -13.77 -18.80 11.07
N PRO A 912 -12.44 -18.61 11.07
CA PRO A 912 -11.79 -17.72 12.02
C PRO A 912 -12.09 -16.25 11.74
N SER A 913 -12.12 -15.47 12.80
CA SER A 913 -12.26 -14.01 12.77
C SER A 913 -11.08 -13.36 13.50
N ALA A 914 -10.77 -12.13 13.12
CA ALA A 914 -9.67 -11.34 13.68
C ALA A 914 -10.10 -9.89 13.89
N TRP A 915 -9.42 -9.21 14.79
CA TRP A 915 -9.60 -7.79 15.00
C TRP A 915 -8.95 -7.01 13.86
N LYS A 916 -9.71 -6.11 13.23
CA LYS A 916 -9.23 -5.21 12.16
C LYS A 916 -9.49 -3.76 12.54
N ASP A 917 -8.53 -2.89 12.24
CA ASP A 917 -8.69 -1.45 12.47
C ASP A 917 -9.85 -0.90 11.64
N ASP A 918 -10.68 -0.05 12.26
CA ASP A 918 -11.83 0.59 11.65
C ASP A 918 -11.88 2.08 12.01
N ALA A 919 -10.96 2.85 11.44
CA ALA A 919 -10.93 4.31 11.60
C ALA A 919 -12.15 5.00 10.95
N ALA A 920 -12.82 4.35 10.00
CA ALA A 920 -14.03 4.86 9.35
C ALA A 920 -15.24 4.89 10.30
N ALA A 921 -15.24 4.08 11.37
CA ALA A 921 -16.25 4.12 12.42
C ALA A 921 -16.21 5.41 13.26
N VAL A 922 -15.08 6.12 13.31
CA VAL A 922 -14.93 7.35 14.10
C VAL A 922 -15.56 8.52 13.37
N VAL A 923 -16.57 9.16 13.98
CA VAL A 923 -17.28 10.30 13.38
C VAL A 923 -16.95 11.63 14.08
N ASP A 924 -16.52 11.61 15.34
CA ASP A 924 -16.11 12.83 16.05
C ASP A 924 -15.05 12.52 17.12
N TYR A 925 -14.19 13.49 17.43
CA TYR A 925 -13.06 13.36 18.36
C TYR A 925 -12.47 14.74 18.67
N ALA A 926 -11.67 14.85 19.73
CA ALA A 926 -11.02 16.11 20.11
C ALA A 926 -9.76 16.41 19.28
N LYS A 927 -8.87 15.41 19.15
CA LYS A 927 -7.59 15.52 18.45
C LYS A 927 -7.27 14.24 17.70
N MET A 928 -6.61 14.32 16.55
CA MET A 928 -5.90 13.15 16.00
C MET A 928 -4.42 13.29 16.32
N VAL A 929 -3.80 12.19 16.78
CA VAL A 929 -2.38 12.17 17.11
C VAL A 929 -1.69 11.02 16.39
N THR A 930 -0.53 11.30 15.81
CA THR A 930 0.31 10.29 15.18
C THR A 930 1.17 9.60 16.25
N LEU A 931 1.00 8.29 16.35
CA LEU A 931 1.81 7.39 17.18
C LEU A 931 2.96 6.82 16.36
N TYR A 932 4.14 6.78 16.97
CA TYR A 932 5.32 6.15 16.38
C TYR A 932 5.85 5.03 17.28
N SER A 933 5.81 3.81 16.75
CA SER A 933 6.46 2.67 17.36
C SER A 933 7.94 2.71 17.01
N ILE A 934 8.77 3.07 17.99
CA ILE A 934 10.23 3.13 17.83
C ILE A 934 10.82 1.79 17.39
N PRO A 935 10.50 0.65 18.05
CA PRO A 935 11.13 -0.63 17.71
C PRO A 935 10.61 -1.22 16.39
N ARG A 936 9.38 -0.89 15.98
CA ARG A 936 8.83 -1.36 14.69
C ARG A 936 9.14 -0.41 13.53
N ASP A 937 9.50 0.84 13.81
CA ASP A 937 9.63 1.93 12.82
C ASP A 937 8.32 2.07 12.00
N LEU A 938 7.20 2.12 12.71
CA LEU A 938 5.86 2.22 12.13
C LEU A 938 5.06 3.39 12.72
N TYR A 939 4.32 4.05 11.85
CA TYR A 939 3.39 5.12 12.17
C TYR A 939 1.95 4.62 12.17
N SER A 940 1.17 5.04 13.17
CA SER A 940 -0.28 4.80 13.24
C SER A 940 -0.99 6.05 13.74
N ALA A 941 -2.28 6.18 13.42
CA ALA A 941 -3.11 7.28 13.93
C ALA A 941 -3.92 6.80 15.13
N ALA A 942 -4.15 7.70 16.09
CA ALA A 942 -5.07 7.48 17.20
C ALA A 942 -5.91 8.74 17.46
N PHE A 943 -7.14 8.53 17.94
CA PHE A 943 -8.10 9.59 18.20
C PHE A 943 -8.11 9.92 19.68
N ALA A 944 -7.89 11.17 20.03
CA ALA A 944 -7.95 11.64 21.40
C ALA A 944 -9.37 12.08 21.79
N GLY A 945 -9.74 11.75 23.02
CA GLY A 945 -10.97 12.24 23.66
C GLY A 945 -10.70 12.82 25.02
N ASN A 946 -11.61 13.69 25.47
CA ASN A 946 -11.68 14.18 26.84
C ASN A 946 -13.16 14.44 27.23
N ARG A 947 -13.40 14.98 28.42
CA ARG A 947 -14.76 15.26 28.91
C ARG A 947 -15.54 16.24 28.04
N ALA A 948 -14.86 17.30 27.60
CA ALA A 948 -15.48 18.37 26.82
C ALA A 948 -15.76 17.91 25.39
N HIS A 949 -14.83 17.13 24.82
CA HIS A 949 -14.93 16.62 23.47
C HIS A 949 -14.64 15.10 23.45
N PRO A 950 -15.67 14.27 23.63
CA PRO A 950 -15.54 12.82 23.63
C PRO A 950 -15.25 12.28 22.23
N VAL A 951 -14.77 11.04 22.14
CA VAL A 951 -14.73 10.32 20.85
C VAL A 951 -16.12 9.76 20.57
N ARG A 952 -16.67 10.02 19.38
CA ARG A 952 -17.94 9.46 18.91
C ARG A 952 -17.73 8.47 17.78
N LEU A 953 -18.42 7.35 17.86
CA LEU A 953 -18.40 6.29 16.85
C LEU A 953 -19.78 6.11 16.24
N LYS A 954 -19.83 5.68 14.98
CA LYS A 954 -21.05 5.22 14.31
C LYS A 954 -20.79 3.87 13.64
N VAL A 955 -21.48 2.83 14.09
CA VAL A 955 -21.22 1.44 13.69
C VAL A 955 -22.54 0.73 13.36
N ALA A 956 -22.52 -0.15 12.36
CA ALA A 956 -23.63 -1.07 12.08
C ALA A 956 -23.34 -2.42 12.75
N GLY A 957 -24.20 -2.86 13.66
CA GLY A 957 -24.11 -4.18 14.26
C GLY A 957 -25.01 -5.21 13.56
N PRO A 958 -24.99 -6.48 14.00
CA PRO A 958 -24.25 -6.99 15.15
C PRO A 958 -22.77 -7.18 14.83
N ILE A 959 -21.90 -6.66 15.71
CA ILE A 959 -20.45 -6.78 15.58
C ILE A 959 -19.79 -6.69 16.96
N LYS A 960 -18.61 -7.30 17.13
CA LYS A 960 -17.79 -7.03 18.32
C LYS A 960 -16.85 -5.87 18.03
N LEU A 961 -16.78 -4.92 18.95
CA LEU A 961 -15.97 -3.73 18.86
C LEU A 961 -14.93 -3.77 19.98
N ARG A 962 -13.67 -3.48 19.65
CA ARG A 962 -12.58 -3.35 20.62
C ARG A 962 -12.01 -1.94 20.52
N LEU A 963 -11.95 -1.28 21.66
CA LEU A 963 -11.29 0.01 21.84
C LEU A 963 -9.89 -0.27 22.42
N GLU A 964 -8.84 -0.01 21.65
CA GLU A 964 -7.49 0.10 22.21
C GLU A 964 -7.37 1.50 22.80
N ILE A 965 -7.23 1.63 24.12
CA ILE A 965 -7.22 2.91 24.84
C ILE A 965 -5.86 3.13 25.50
N ARG A 966 -5.32 4.34 25.41
CA ARG A 966 -4.10 4.76 26.09
C ARG A 966 -4.36 6.04 26.87
N PRO A 967 -4.39 6.00 28.21
CA PRO A 967 -4.40 7.21 29.02
C PRO A 967 -3.20 8.09 28.68
N LEU A 968 -3.38 9.41 28.64
CA LEU A 968 -2.30 10.35 28.40
C LEU A 968 -1.73 10.84 29.74
N HIS A 969 -0.42 10.69 29.89
CA HIS A 969 0.36 11.10 31.05
C HIS A 969 1.01 12.45 30.82
N HIS A 970 1.09 13.31 31.82
CA HIS A 970 1.95 14.50 31.74
C HIS A 970 3.42 14.07 31.81
N LYS A 971 4.28 14.66 30.98
CA LYS A 971 5.74 14.34 30.96
C LYS A 971 6.44 14.50 32.31
N THR A 972 5.94 15.41 33.14
CA THR A 972 6.48 15.69 34.48
C THR A 972 5.95 14.73 35.54
N SER A 973 4.84 14.04 35.28
CA SER A 973 4.24 13.10 36.23
C SER A 973 4.86 11.71 36.05
N LYS A 974 5.29 11.13 37.16
CA LYS A 974 5.66 9.71 37.26
C LYS A 974 4.59 8.89 37.97
N GLU A 975 3.51 9.55 38.42
CA GLU A 975 2.44 8.89 39.14
C GLU A 975 1.61 8.04 38.19
N PRO A 976 1.29 6.79 38.56
CA PRO A 976 0.33 5.99 37.83
C PRO A 976 -1.02 6.68 37.75
N ILE A 977 -1.73 6.50 36.63
CA ILE A 977 -3.09 7.00 36.46
C ILE A 977 -4.08 5.91 36.84
N ASP A 978 -4.96 6.24 37.77
CA ASP A 978 -6.18 5.50 38.10
C ASP A 978 -7.41 6.28 37.62
N GLY A 979 -8.46 5.58 37.20
CA GLY A 979 -9.68 6.23 36.70
C GLY A 979 -10.66 5.28 36.02
N TRP A 980 -11.53 5.84 35.18
CA TRP A 980 -12.55 5.09 34.46
C TRP A 980 -12.70 5.58 33.03
N ILE A 981 -12.78 4.65 32.09
CA ILE A 981 -13.32 4.86 30.75
C ILE A 981 -14.84 4.70 30.81
N MET A 982 -15.55 5.67 30.26
CA MET A 982 -17.00 5.72 30.18
C MET A 982 -17.43 5.55 28.73
N VAL A 983 -18.13 4.46 28.45
CA VAL A 983 -18.75 4.21 27.14
C VAL A 983 -20.26 4.39 27.29
N ARG A 984 -20.82 5.36 26.55
CA ARG A 984 -22.26 5.59 26.49
C ARG A 984 -22.83 5.20 25.15
N GLU A 985 -23.94 4.48 25.18
CA GLU A 985 -24.78 4.17 24.02
C GLU A 985 -26.21 4.58 24.37
N LYS A 986 -26.76 5.58 23.68
CA LYS A 986 -28.04 6.21 24.05
C LYS A 986 -28.03 6.63 25.53
N GLN A 987 -28.87 6.03 26.38
CA GLN A 987 -28.94 6.30 27.83
C GLN A 987 -28.16 5.29 28.69
N ILE A 988 -27.56 4.25 28.09
CA ILE A 988 -26.84 3.19 28.81
C ILE A 988 -25.38 3.63 28.99
N LEU A 989 -24.88 3.62 30.23
CA LEU A 989 -23.50 3.91 30.58
C LEU A 989 -22.80 2.63 31.07
N GLN A 990 -21.64 2.32 30.47
CA GLN A 990 -20.74 1.27 30.89
C GLN A 990 -19.41 1.88 31.36
N LEU A 991 -18.87 1.36 32.46
CA LEU A 991 -17.65 1.85 33.11
C LEU A 991 -16.57 0.78 33.07
N PHE A 992 -15.37 1.15 32.62
CA PHE A 992 -14.21 0.27 32.58
C PHE A 992 -13.05 0.90 33.36
N PRO A 993 -12.44 0.19 34.33
CA PRO A 993 -11.43 0.79 35.20
C PRO A 993 -10.08 0.99 34.48
N ILE A 994 -9.38 2.05 34.85
CA ILE A 994 -7.96 2.28 34.57
C ILE A 994 -7.27 2.09 35.91
N ASN A 995 -6.38 1.10 36.02
CA ASN A 995 -5.68 0.78 37.27
C ASN A 995 -4.17 0.84 37.06
N GLY A 996 -3.47 1.65 37.84
CA GLY A 996 -2.01 1.74 37.90
C GLY A 996 -1.35 1.96 36.54
N ASN A 997 -2.00 2.69 35.62
CA ASN A 997 -1.49 2.85 34.26
C ASN A 997 -0.23 3.73 34.28
N VAL A 998 0.83 3.35 33.57
CA VAL A 998 2.10 4.10 33.51
C VAL A 998 2.46 4.44 32.05
N VAL A 999 3.40 5.35 31.87
CA VAL A 999 3.94 5.75 30.56
C VAL A 999 4.47 4.54 29.77
N SER A 1000 4.20 4.51 28.47
CA SER A 1000 4.78 3.54 27.54
C SER A 1000 6.09 4.08 26.94
N GLU A 1001 7.16 3.30 27.05
CA GLU A 1001 8.47 3.65 26.46
C GLU A 1001 8.59 3.29 24.97
N ALA A 1002 7.73 2.39 24.48
CA ALA A 1002 7.78 1.84 23.12
C ALA A 1002 7.14 2.77 22.06
N VAL A 1003 6.28 3.70 22.49
CA VAL A 1003 5.49 4.56 21.60
C VAL A 1003 5.73 6.03 21.92
N LYS A 1004 6.01 6.82 20.89
CA LYS A 1004 6.10 8.29 20.99
C LYS A 1004 4.92 8.95 20.31
N LEU A 1005 4.48 10.07 20.90
CA LEU A 1005 3.55 10.99 20.26
C LEU A 1005 4.34 11.94 19.37
N PHE A 1006 3.90 12.09 18.12
CA PHE A 1006 4.32 13.20 17.28
C PHE A 1006 3.37 14.37 17.47
N GLY A 1007 3.93 15.56 17.71
CA GLY A 1007 3.17 16.74 18.11
C GLY A 1007 3.23 16.97 19.62
N ASN A 1008 2.06 17.19 20.25
CA ASN A 1008 1.83 17.60 21.64
C ASN A 1008 2.99 17.26 22.59
N THR A 1009 3.76 18.29 22.97
CA THR A 1009 5.03 18.13 23.67
C THR A 1009 4.88 17.81 25.14
N ASP A 1010 3.71 17.94 25.74
CA ASP A 1010 3.61 17.90 27.21
C ASP A 1010 3.01 16.59 27.72
N MET A 1011 2.53 15.74 26.81
CA MET A 1011 1.91 14.46 27.12
C MET A 1011 2.75 13.26 26.61
N GLN A 1012 2.58 12.12 27.25
CA GLN A 1012 3.12 10.82 26.85
C GLN A 1012 2.02 9.76 26.84
N PRO A 1013 2.06 8.81 25.89
CA PRO A 1013 1.07 7.76 25.84
C PRO A 1013 1.33 6.74 26.94
N GLY A 1014 0.29 6.39 27.68
CA GLY A 1014 0.33 5.30 28.64
C GLY A 1014 0.37 3.92 27.99
N ARG A 1015 0.46 2.90 28.84
CA ARG A 1015 0.23 1.50 28.44
C ARG A 1015 -1.20 1.35 27.90
N ARG A 1016 -1.37 0.48 26.90
CA ARG A 1016 -2.67 0.19 26.30
C ARG A 1016 -3.58 -0.57 27.25
N ILE A 1017 -4.87 -0.33 27.15
CA ILE A 1017 -5.98 -1.02 27.82
C ILE A 1017 -7.00 -1.35 26.74
N PHE A 1018 -7.65 -2.51 26.83
CA PHE A 1018 -8.69 -2.90 25.89
C PHE A 1018 -10.07 -2.85 26.53
N VAL A 1019 -11.03 -2.30 25.78
CA VAL A 1019 -12.45 -2.37 26.11
C VAL A 1019 -13.15 -3.08 24.96
N GLU A 1020 -13.83 -4.19 25.25
CA GLU A 1020 -14.59 -4.95 24.26
C GLU A 1020 -16.09 -4.76 24.49
N LEU A 1021 -16.82 -4.52 23.40
CA LEU A 1021 -18.25 -4.27 23.38
C LEU A 1021 -18.91 -5.20 22.36
N GLU A 1022 -20.05 -5.79 22.73
CA GLU A 1022 -20.92 -6.49 21.78
C GLU A 1022 -22.02 -5.55 21.31
N VAL A 1023 -21.93 -5.14 20.04
CA VAL A 1023 -22.91 -4.26 19.40
C VAL A 1023 -24.07 -5.11 18.91
N LYS A 1024 -25.29 -4.72 19.27
CA LYS A 1024 -26.53 -5.38 18.84
C LYS A 1024 -26.86 -5.07 17.37
N PRO A 1025 -27.84 -5.72 16.74
CA PRO A 1025 -28.28 -5.36 15.40
C PRO A 1025 -28.80 -3.93 15.29
N GLY A 1026 -28.58 -3.27 14.15
CA GLY A 1026 -28.94 -1.87 13.87
C GLY A 1026 -27.75 -0.89 13.80
N ILE A 1027 -28.06 0.41 13.64
CA ILE A 1027 -27.07 1.49 13.67
C ILE A 1027 -26.92 2.01 15.09
N HIS A 1028 -25.69 2.03 15.59
CA HIS A 1028 -25.35 2.44 16.94
C HIS A 1028 -24.41 3.64 16.94
N GLU A 1029 -24.65 4.57 17.87
CA GLU A 1029 -23.76 5.68 18.16
C GLU A 1029 -23.20 5.54 19.57
N PHE A 1030 -21.87 5.50 19.66
CA PHE A 1030 -21.17 5.41 20.94
C PHE A 1030 -20.49 6.75 21.26
N ARG A 1031 -20.48 7.12 22.53
CA ARG A 1031 -19.70 8.23 23.08
C ARG A 1031 -18.72 7.68 24.10
N ILE A 1032 -17.43 7.92 23.89
CA ILE A 1032 -16.34 7.45 24.75
C ILE A 1032 -15.70 8.66 25.42
N ASP A 1033 -15.63 8.67 26.74
CA ASP A 1033 -14.90 9.67 27.52
C ASP A 1033 -14.24 9.05 28.76
N ALA A 1034 -13.43 9.83 29.50
CA ALA A 1034 -12.65 9.31 30.63
C ALA A 1034 -12.57 10.30 31.80
N GLN A 1035 -13.70 10.93 32.13
CA GLN A 1035 -13.83 11.92 33.22
C GLN A 1035 -12.79 13.04 33.18
N LYS A 1036 -11.70 12.98 33.97
CA LYS A 1036 -10.64 14.01 34.01
C LYS A 1036 -9.42 13.64 33.17
N THR A 1037 -9.28 12.39 32.77
CA THR A 1037 -8.07 11.86 32.13
C THR A 1037 -8.21 11.96 30.62
N PRO A 1038 -7.37 12.74 29.91
CA PRO A 1038 -7.33 12.67 28.46
C PRO A 1038 -6.80 11.30 28.01
N PHE A 1039 -7.30 10.78 26.91
CA PHE A 1039 -6.92 9.46 26.41
C PHE A 1039 -6.83 9.45 24.89
N LEU A 1040 -6.13 8.45 24.36
CA LEU A 1040 -6.13 8.10 22.94
C LEU A 1040 -6.89 6.80 22.75
N THR A 1041 -7.57 6.65 21.62
CA THR A 1041 -8.22 5.40 21.25
C THR A 1041 -8.03 5.05 19.77
N ARG A 1042 -7.89 3.75 19.51
CA ARG A 1042 -8.02 3.15 18.18
C ARG A 1042 -9.18 2.16 18.22
N ILE A 1043 -9.93 2.12 17.11
CA ILE A 1043 -11.14 1.33 17.01
C ILE A 1043 -10.86 0.11 16.15
N GLN A 1044 -11.24 -1.05 16.66
CA GLN A 1044 -11.13 -2.31 15.96
C GLN A 1044 -12.48 -3.01 15.93
N THR A 1045 -12.78 -3.68 14.82
CA THR A 1045 -13.95 -4.51 14.67
C THR A 1045 -13.55 -5.97 14.47
N TYR A 1046 -14.30 -6.89 15.07
CA TYR A 1046 -14.05 -8.32 14.93
C TYR A 1046 -14.70 -8.81 13.65
N GLN A 1047 -13.86 -9.11 12.65
CA GLN A 1047 -14.31 -9.45 11.31
C GLN A 1047 -13.81 -10.83 10.88
N PRO A 1048 -14.58 -11.53 10.02
CA PRO A 1048 -14.11 -12.75 9.38
C PRO A 1048 -12.79 -12.55 8.65
N GLN A 1049 -11.88 -13.52 8.80
CA GLN A 1049 -10.60 -13.52 8.10
C GLN A 1049 -10.77 -13.80 6.60
N ILE A 1050 -11.74 -14.62 6.24
CA ILE A 1050 -12.13 -14.90 4.85
C ILE A 1050 -13.54 -14.40 4.67
N VAL A 1051 -13.69 -13.28 3.95
CA VAL A 1051 -14.97 -12.63 3.72
C VAL A 1051 -15.72 -13.35 2.58
N ASN A 1052 -17.03 -13.48 2.71
CA ASN A 1052 -17.84 -14.10 1.68
C ASN A 1052 -17.95 -13.16 0.45
N PRO A 1053 -17.72 -13.64 -0.78
CA PRO A 1053 -17.78 -12.83 -2.00
C PRO A 1053 -19.16 -12.31 -2.40
N ILE A 1054 -20.26 -12.73 -1.73
CA ILE A 1054 -21.63 -12.48 -2.20
C ILE A 1054 -22.23 -11.20 -1.61
N LEU A 1055 -22.05 -10.97 -0.30
CA LEU A 1055 -22.56 -9.80 0.41
C LEU A 1055 -21.39 -9.00 0.99
N PRO A 1056 -21.39 -7.66 0.88
CA PRO A 1056 -20.36 -6.85 1.51
C PRO A 1056 -20.43 -6.89 3.05
N VAL A 1057 -19.39 -6.39 3.71
CA VAL A 1057 -19.40 -6.21 5.16
C VAL A 1057 -20.34 -5.06 5.51
N LEU A 1058 -21.28 -5.29 6.44
CA LEU A 1058 -22.21 -4.28 6.89
C LEU A 1058 -21.49 -3.13 7.59
N ASN A 1059 -21.77 -1.92 7.13
CA ASN A 1059 -21.42 -0.69 7.80
C ASN A 1059 -22.53 0.35 7.54
N PRO A 1060 -22.49 1.55 8.15
CA PRO A 1060 -23.55 2.54 7.97
C PRO A 1060 -23.82 2.93 6.50
N ALA A 1061 -22.80 2.95 5.63
CA ALA A 1061 -22.96 3.26 4.22
C ALA A 1061 -23.71 2.14 3.47
N ILE A 1062 -23.36 0.88 3.72
CA ILE A 1062 -24.03 -0.29 3.14
C ILE A 1062 -25.49 -0.38 3.60
N VAL A 1063 -25.75 -0.20 4.90
CA VAL A 1063 -27.11 -0.19 5.45
C VAL A 1063 -27.96 0.87 4.76
N THR A 1064 -27.44 2.10 4.64
CA THR A 1064 -28.14 3.20 3.96
C THR A 1064 -28.41 2.87 2.49
N ALA A 1065 -27.40 2.37 1.77
CA ALA A 1065 -27.54 2.02 0.36
C ALA A 1065 -28.54 0.87 0.13
N ALA A 1066 -28.58 -0.11 1.04
CA ALA A 1066 -29.54 -1.23 1.03
C ALA A 1066 -30.98 -0.72 1.18
N LEU A 1067 -31.24 0.08 2.21
CA LEU A 1067 -32.57 0.65 2.50
C LEU A 1067 -33.04 1.63 1.41
N GLN A 1068 -32.13 2.26 0.68
CA GLN A 1068 -32.45 3.09 -0.49
C GLN A 1068 -32.63 2.27 -1.79
N GLY A 1069 -32.28 0.98 -1.77
CA GLY A 1069 -32.41 0.10 -2.94
C GLY A 1069 -31.46 0.53 -4.04
N THR A 1070 -30.27 0.99 -3.63
CA THR A 1070 -29.25 1.51 -4.55
C THR A 1070 -27.95 0.72 -4.52
N LEU A 1071 -27.90 -0.41 -3.81
CA LEU A 1071 -26.76 -1.32 -3.84
C LEU A 1071 -26.57 -1.93 -5.24
N LEU A 1072 -27.63 -2.47 -5.86
CA LEU A 1072 -27.52 -3.25 -7.11
C LEU A 1072 -28.74 -3.01 -8.04
N ARG A 1073 -28.84 -1.83 -8.67
CA ARG A 1073 -29.98 -1.52 -9.58
C ARG A 1073 -29.80 -2.02 -11.02
N SER A 1074 -29.44 -3.29 -11.22
CA SER A 1074 -29.59 -3.90 -12.55
C SER A 1074 -30.57 -5.07 -12.50
N PRO A 1075 -31.82 -4.92 -12.95
CA PRO A 1075 -32.80 -6.01 -13.02
C PRO A 1075 -32.41 -7.13 -14.00
N HIS A 1076 -31.33 -6.94 -14.78
CA HIS A 1076 -30.77 -7.91 -15.73
C HIS A 1076 -29.43 -8.50 -15.30
N ALA A 1077 -28.88 -8.13 -14.13
CA ALA A 1077 -27.72 -8.81 -13.60
C ALA A 1077 -28.12 -10.25 -13.31
N SER A 1078 -27.65 -11.19 -14.13
CA SER A 1078 -27.75 -12.62 -13.87
C SER A 1078 -27.17 -12.88 -12.50
N ILE A 1079 -28.02 -13.01 -11.49
CA ILE A 1079 -27.59 -13.31 -10.12
C ILE A 1079 -26.76 -14.60 -10.25
N PRO A 1080 -25.50 -14.65 -9.78
CA PRO A 1080 -24.68 -15.86 -9.87
C PRO A 1080 -25.39 -17.10 -9.31
N CYS A 1081 -26.39 -16.87 -8.45
CA CYS A 1081 -27.22 -17.85 -7.76
C CYS A 1081 -28.52 -18.24 -8.47
N TYR A 1082 -28.89 -17.61 -9.61
CA TYR A 1082 -30.18 -17.86 -10.31
C TYR A 1082 -30.35 -19.32 -10.77
N PHE A 1083 -29.26 -20.09 -10.84
CA PHE A 1083 -29.29 -21.51 -11.21
C PHE A 1083 -29.60 -22.47 -10.05
N TYR A 1084 -29.50 -22.03 -8.78
CA TYR A 1084 -29.75 -22.92 -7.64
C TYR A 1084 -31.25 -23.14 -7.41
N ASP A 1085 -32.08 -22.10 -7.57
CA ASP A 1085 -33.54 -22.23 -7.52
C ASP A 1085 -34.08 -23.13 -8.66
N CYS A 1086 -33.46 -23.09 -9.84
CA CYS A 1086 -33.81 -24.02 -10.92
C CYS A 1086 -33.49 -25.48 -10.57
N MET A 1087 -32.39 -25.75 -9.86
CA MET A 1087 -31.99 -27.12 -9.48
C MET A 1087 -32.84 -27.69 -8.34
N THR A 1088 -33.17 -26.90 -7.31
CA THR A 1088 -34.08 -27.33 -6.23
C THR A 1088 -35.52 -27.51 -6.74
N VAL A 1089 -35.98 -26.68 -7.68
CA VAL A 1089 -37.26 -26.88 -8.37
C VAL A 1089 -37.24 -28.10 -9.29
N ILE A 1090 -36.10 -28.44 -9.90
CA ILE A 1090 -35.95 -29.66 -10.71
C ILE A 1090 -35.91 -30.91 -9.83
N GLU A 1091 -35.21 -30.91 -8.69
CA GLU A 1091 -35.18 -32.04 -7.73
C GLU A 1091 -36.53 -32.27 -7.03
N GLN A 1092 -37.28 -31.20 -6.72
CA GLN A 1092 -38.67 -31.32 -6.26
C GLN A 1092 -39.62 -31.79 -7.38
N LYS A 1093 -39.35 -31.43 -8.65
CA LYS A 1093 -40.09 -31.97 -9.81
C LYS A 1093 -39.78 -33.44 -10.09
N THR A 1094 -38.57 -33.96 -9.82
CA THR A 1094 -38.28 -35.40 -9.94
C THR A 1094 -39.03 -36.22 -8.88
N ASN A 1095 -39.23 -35.70 -7.66
CA ASN A 1095 -40.11 -36.32 -6.67
C ASN A 1095 -41.61 -36.23 -7.05
N CYS A 1096 -42.01 -35.21 -7.82
CA CYS A 1096 -43.36 -35.11 -8.37
C CYS A 1096 -43.58 -36.03 -9.60
N LEU A 1097 -42.52 -36.31 -10.38
CA LEU A 1097 -42.53 -37.26 -11.50
C LEU A 1097 -42.53 -38.72 -11.05
N LEU A 1098 -41.99 -39.03 -9.85
CA LEU A 1098 -42.10 -40.35 -9.24
C LEU A 1098 -43.51 -40.60 -8.65
N LYS A 1099 -44.24 -39.57 -8.22
CA LYS A 1099 -45.68 -39.66 -7.87
C LYS A 1099 -46.62 -39.63 -9.09
N LYS A 1100 -46.21 -39.12 -10.25
CA LYS A 1100 -46.99 -39.19 -11.51
C LYS A 1100 -46.93 -40.54 -12.22
N LYS A 1101 -46.03 -41.46 -11.82
CA LYS A 1101 -45.99 -42.84 -12.35
C LYS A 1101 -47.04 -43.78 -11.74
N SER A 1102 -47.68 -43.44 -10.62
CA SER A 1102 -48.79 -44.23 -10.05
C SER A 1102 -50.18 -43.82 -10.56
N VAL A 1103 -50.31 -42.72 -11.32
CA VAL A 1103 -51.60 -42.24 -11.87
C VAL A 1103 -51.71 -42.49 -13.39
N ARG A 1104 -50.62 -42.89 -14.06
CA ARG A 1104 -50.60 -43.21 -15.50
C ARG A 1104 -51.10 -44.61 -15.89
N ASN A 1105 -51.51 -45.44 -14.94
CA ASN A 1105 -52.14 -46.75 -15.20
C ASN A 1105 -53.68 -46.73 -15.15
N LEU A 1106 -54.32 -45.57 -14.96
CA LEU A 1106 -55.78 -45.43 -14.88
C LEU A 1106 -56.42 -44.64 -16.04
N SER A 1107 -55.64 -44.20 -17.03
CA SER A 1107 -56.13 -43.37 -18.15
C SER A 1107 -55.90 -44.01 -19.53
N LYS A 1108 -55.83 -45.35 -19.61
CA LYS A 1108 -55.68 -46.10 -20.88
C LYS A 1108 -56.93 -46.90 -21.27
N GLN A 1109 -58.08 -46.61 -20.67
CA GLN A 1109 -59.34 -47.35 -20.92
C GLN A 1109 -60.52 -46.51 -21.43
N LEU A 1110 -60.37 -45.20 -21.68
CA LEU A 1110 -61.45 -44.37 -22.23
C LEU A 1110 -60.88 -43.36 -23.23
N CYS A 1111 -60.91 -43.75 -24.51
CA CYS A 1111 -61.14 -42.92 -25.71
C CYS A 1111 -60.89 -43.77 -26.98
N ILE A 1112 -61.83 -44.68 -27.26
CA ILE A 1112 -62.32 -44.93 -28.61
C ILE A 1112 -63.56 -44.02 -28.71
N HIS A 1113 -63.42 -42.93 -29.47
CA HIS A 1113 -64.44 -42.20 -30.24
C HIS A 1113 -63.92 -40.80 -30.55
#